data_AF-A0A8J7ENL8-F1
#
_entry.id   AF-A0A8J7ENL8-F1
#
_cell.length_a   1.000
_cell.length_b   1.000
_cell.length_c   1.000
_cell.angle_alpha   90.00
_cell.angle_beta   90.00
_cell.angle_gamma   90.00
#
_symmetry.space_group_name_H-M   'P 1'
#
loop_
_entity.id
_entity.type
_entity.pdbx_description
1 polymer ?
#
loop_
_entity_poly.entity_id
_entity_poly.type
_entity_poly.pdbx_seq_one_letter_code
_entity_poly.pdbx_strand_id
1 'polypeptide(L)'
;MIFLDLTLENFGPYYGQHSLNLRLEAGRPIILIGGLNGGGKTTLMDAIRLALYGQRAQIDRRRSLAYVNFLTQCVNNQAASEESAAVELTFEHVIYISGIEKLGQVKVRRTWQRGRKDTLTVELDGWPNEYLTQNWDEQVEDWLPLGLSNLFLFDGEQVKALAEQDTPPPSVVSAIRAVLGLELADRLANDLAVLVSRKQAELGDDAAQQQVETLRHQLTQADRDLSTEAATIEQREADLAAAETAPQEAEDRFFAGGGHITEQAEPLQQQVKTWRTEIKIQTQALHDLAASVLPLAMIQGLLIDGAAQGQREQDQQKAAIAREALVNHDQRLLDLLSQLKLKPIQKEQIEAFMQQESQSLITTATGVAWLEASDDSLAQLTHILQHQLANEQQLTQTHLSALQQLNDDIDALEGKPAKAASAEDYETLKSARNAAQTDLKECQMALEIHRCRYGELERQRQTLQKALSSYGKDAIADSQANILLDTAPRVQATLAAFREKLTEKKLSALETQVTQYLKLLLHKASLVSQVMIDPATFRLDLYDTEGAPLPIQSLSAGEKQLLAISFLWGLANSSGRQLPVAIDTPLGRLDSEHRNHLVDSYFPQASHQVILLSTDTEIRAEEVDRLRGAGAISREYMLEYDPKQRQTAVVSGYFW
;
A
#
# COMPACT_ATOMS: atom_id res chain seq x y z
N MET A 1 17.29 11.31 37.13
CA MET A 1 18.11 10.09 37.32
C MET A 1 19.48 10.35 36.72
N ILE A 2 20.59 10.09 37.42
CA ILE A 2 21.96 10.34 36.93
C ILE A 2 22.80 9.08 37.10
N PHE A 3 23.34 8.52 36.03
CA PHE A 3 24.27 7.40 36.08
C PHE A 3 25.60 7.87 36.67
N LEU A 4 26.14 7.12 37.64
CA LEU A 4 27.35 7.45 38.36
C LEU A 4 28.51 6.55 37.98
N ASP A 5 28.29 5.24 37.94
CA ASP A 5 29.33 4.25 37.67
C ASP A 5 28.72 3.03 36.96
N LEU A 6 29.40 2.53 35.92
CA LEU A 6 29.06 1.29 35.21
C LEU A 6 30.23 0.32 35.33
N THR A 7 30.01 -0.84 35.93
CA THR A 7 31.03 -1.88 36.10
C THR A 7 30.63 -3.15 35.35
N LEU A 8 31.55 -3.66 34.53
CA LEU A 8 31.42 -4.88 33.75
C LEU A 8 32.41 -5.92 34.26
N GLU A 9 31.97 -7.16 34.40
CA GLU A 9 32.81 -8.28 34.79
C GLU A 9 32.58 -9.42 33.80
N ASN A 10 33.61 -9.79 33.04
CA ASN A 10 33.56 -10.89 32.06
C ASN A 10 32.39 -10.77 31.04
N PHE A 11 32.04 -9.55 30.64
CA PHE A 11 30.88 -9.25 29.79
C PHE A 11 31.29 -8.89 28.35
N GLY A 12 30.79 -9.62 27.36
CA GLY A 12 31.06 -9.40 25.94
C GLY A 12 32.58 -9.39 25.65
N PRO A 13 33.14 -8.33 25.04
CA PRO A 13 34.57 -8.24 24.79
C PRO A 13 35.38 -7.78 26.02
N TYR A 14 34.76 -7.47 27.16
CA TYR A 14 35.44 -7.04 28.38
C TYR A 14 35.76 -8.27 29.25
N TYR A 15 37.05 -8.60 29.41
CA TYR A 15 37.52 -9.70 30.25
C TYR A 15 38.03 -9.20 31.61
N GLY A 16 37.64 -9.84 32.71
CA GLY A 16 37.88 -9.31 34.05
C GLY A 16 37.00 -8.09 34.36
N GLN A 17 37.39 -7.34 35.40
CA GLN A 17 36.61 -6.20 35.91
C GLN A 17 37.00 -4.89 35.24
N HIS A 18 36.03 -4.21 34.63
CA HIS A 18 36.16 -2.90 34.01
C HIS A 18 35.15 -1.94 34.62
N SER A 19 35.57 -0.75 35.04
CA SER A 19 34.67 0.25 35.65
C SER A 19 34.81 1.59 34.93
N LEU A 20 33.67 2.16 34.54
CA LEU A 20 33.54 3.47 33.91
C LEU A 20 32.88 4.43 34.88
N ASN A 21 33.56 5.52 35.19
CA ASN A 21 33.01 6.60 36.00
C ASN A 21 32.17 7.52 35.10
N LEU A 22 30.87 7.57 35.37
CA LEU A 22 29.87 8.35 34.65
C LEU A 22 29.45 9.61 35.41
N ARG A 23 30.15 9.98 36.49
CA ARG A 23 29.82 11.19 37.26
C ARG A 23 30.12 12.45 36.45
N LEU A 24 29.15 13.34 36.42
CA LEU A 24 29.24 14.63 35.73
C LEU A 24 30.03 15.67 36.52
N GLU A 25 30.77 16.51 35.79
CA GLU A 25 31.33 17.77 36.26
C GLU A 25 30.28 18.89 36.15
N ALA A 26 30.34 19.86 37.06
CA ALA A 26 29.35 20.93 37.11
C ALA A 26 29.26 21.71 35.79
N GLY A 27 28.06 21.77 35.21
CA GLY A 27 27.80 22.47 33.93
C GLY A 27 28.25 21.72 32.68
N ARG A 28 28.76 20.49 32.79
CA ARG A 28 29.26 19.67 31.68
C ARG A 28 28.44 18.38 31.54
N PRO A 29 27.41 18.33 30.67
CA PRO A 29 26.49 17.20 30.63
C PRO A 29 26.99 15.98 29.86
N ILE A 30 28.08 16.09 29.08
CA ILE A 30 28.50 15.07 28.11
C ILE A 30 29.59 14.15 28.66
N ILE A 31 29.41 12.84 28.51
CA ILE A 31 30.46 11.82 28.68
C ILE A 31 30.74 11.25 27.29
N LEU A 32 31.95 11.47 26.78
CA LEU A 32 32.34 11.06 25.44
C LEU A 32 33.14 9.75 25.50
N ILE A 33 32.68 8.73 24.78
CA ILE A 33 33.30 7.40 24.73
C ILE A 33 33.61 7.06 23.27
N GLY A 34 34.90 7.01 22.93
CA GLY A 34 35.40 6.67 21.61
C GLY A 34 35.72 5.19 21.48
N GLY A 35 35.38 4.57 20.36
CA GLY A 35 35.81 3.20 20.07
C GLY A 35 35.63 2.86 18.61
N LEU A 36 36.53 2.05 18.04
CA LEU A 36 36.37 1.58 16.66
C LEU A 36 35.18 0.60 16.54
N ASN A 37 34.75 0.32 15.32
CA ASN A 37 33.68 -0.67 15.09
C ASN A 37 34.09 -2.04 15.61
N GLY A 38 33.20 -2.68 16.37
CA GLY A 38 33.50 -3.92 17.09
C GLY A 38 34.27 -3.74 18.40
N GLY A 39 34.64 -2.52 18.79
CA GLY A 39 35.35 -2.21 20.04
C GLY A 39 34.49 -2.16 21.30
N GLY A 40 33.28 -2.75 21.30
CA GLY A 40 32.46 -2.87 22.52
C GLY A 40 31.60 -1.67 22.90
N LYS A 41 31.42 -0.67 22.02
CA LYS A 41 30.53 0.49 22.23
C LYS A 41 29.07 0.08 22.49
N THR A 42 28.45 -0.60 21.53
CA THR A 42 27.08 -1.11 21.65
C THR A 42 26.93 -2.05 22.84
N THR A 43 27.99 -2.80 23.18
CA THR A 43 28.00 -3.67 24.36
C THR A 43 27.90 -2.89 25.67
N LEU A 44 28.43 -1.67 25.78
CA LEU A 44 28.21 -0.81 26.96
C LEU A 44 26.74 -0.40 27.08
N MET A 45 26.11 -0.06 25.95
CA MET A 45 24.69 0.28 25.92
C MET A 45 23.82 -0.91 26.35
N ASP A 46 24.11 -2.09 25.80
CA ASP A 46 23.44 -3.34 26.15
C ASP A 46 23.64 -3.69 27.63
N ALA A 47 24.81 -3.40 28.20
CA ALA A 47 25.06 -3.60 29.63
C ALA A 47 24.15 -2.73 30.50
N ILE A 48 24.01 -1.44 30.18
CA ILE A 48 23.10 -0.53 30.92
C ILE A 48 21.66 -1.05 30.85
N ARG A 49 21.20 -1.44 29.66
CA ARG A 49 19.86 -2.01 29.44
C ARG A 49 19.67 -3.32 30.21
N LEU A 50 20.66 -4.21 30.17
CA LEU A 50 20.62 -5.50 30.87
C LEU A 50 20.58 -5.31 32.38
N ALA A 51 21.39 -4.40 32.93
CA ALA A 51 21.38 -4.08 34.36
C ALA A 51 19.99 -3.65 34.83
N LEU A 52 19.35 -2.75 34.07
CA LEU A 52 18.04 -2.20 34.41
C LEU A 52 16.90 -3.20 34.19
N TYR A 53 16.84 -3.91 33.07
CA TYR A 53 15.63 -4.66 32.68
C TYR A 53 15.79 -6.18 32.62
N GLY A 54 17.02 -6.72 32.71
CA GLY A 54 17.27 -8.15 32.65
C GLY A 54 16.66 -8.82 31.42
N GLN A 55 15.85 -9.86 31.63
CA GLN A 55 15.15 -10.59 30.56
C GLN A 55 14.19 -9.72 29.72
N ARG A 56 13.71 -8.61 30.28
CA ARG A 56 12.81 -7.68 29.59
C ARG A 56 13.56 -6.77 28.62
N ALA A 57 14.88 -6.64 28.73
CA ALA A 57 15.68 -5.90 27.77
C ALA A 57 15.61 -6.59 26.40
N GLN A 58 15.01 -5.95 25.41
CA GLN A 58 15.14 -6.36 24.01
C GLN A 58 16.56 -6.01 23.55
N ILE A 59 17.49 -6.93 23.74
CA ILE A 59 18.87 -6.80 23.25
C ILE A 59 18.90 -7.41 21.85
N ASP A 60 18.83 -6.53 20.86
CA ASP A 60 18.62 -6.93 19.47
C ASP A 60 19.94 -7.42 18.82
N ARG A 61 19.81 -8.46 17.97
CA ARG A 61 20.73 -8.93 16.90
C ARG A 61 20.94 -10.45 16.75
N ARG A 62 20.47 -11.35 17.64
CA ARG A 62 20.69 -12.81 17.41
C ARG A 62 19.59 -13.74 17.90
N ARG A 63 18.58 -13.96 17.04
CA ARG A 63 17.64 -15.10 17.04
C ARG A 63 16.77 -15.24 18.29
N SER A 64 15.61 -15.87 18.10
CA SER A 64 14.70 -16.37 19.15
C SER A 64 15.38 -17.42 20.05
N LEU A 65 16.42 -17.03 20.79
CA LEU A 65 17.10 -17.85 21.77
C LEU A 65 16.46 -17.62 23.14
N ALA A 66 16.21 -18.70 23.88
CA ALA A 66 15.84 -18.59 25.29
C ALA A 66 16.89 -17.74 26.05
N TYR A 67 16.44 -16.84 26.91
CA TYR A 67 17.26 -15.84 27.63
C TYR A 67 18.55 -16.38 28.27
N VAL A 68 18.54 -17.63 28.77
CA VAL A 68 19.73 -18.30 29.32
C VAL A 68 20.84 -18.49 28.27
N ASN A 69 20.49 -18.78 27.02
CA ASN A 69 21.44 -18.91 25.92
C ASN A 69 22.04 -17.55 25.53
N PHE A 70 21.24 -16.49 25.60
CA PHE A 70 21.71 -15.12 25.41
C PHE A 70 22.73 -14.73 26.48
N LEU A 71 22.42 -14.94 27.77
CA LEU A 71 23.35 -14.70 28.88
C LEU A 71 24.65 -15.48 28.72
N THR A 72 24.58 -16.73 28.23
CA THR A 72 25.75 -17.57 27.97
C THR A 72 26.65 -16.99 26.88
N GLN A 73 26.08 -16.37 25.84
CA GLN A 73 26.85 -15.69 24.78
C GLN A 73 27.43 -14.36 25.23
N CYS A 74 26.85 -13.73 26.24
CA CYS A 74 27.36 -12.50 26.85
C CYS A 74 28.57 -12.74 27.76
N VAL A 75 28.86 -13.98 28.16
CA VAL A 75 30.07 -14.27 28.94
C VAL A 75 31.28 -14.24 28.02
N ASN A 76 32.32 -13.49 28.39
CA ASN A 76 33.56 -13.42 27.63
C ASN A 76 34.12 -14.83 27.35
N ASN A 77 34.65 -15.05 26.14
CA ASN A 77 35.14 -16.37 25.70
C ASN A 77 36.36 -16.88 26.48
N GLN A 78 37.06 -16.01 27.20
CA GLN A 78 38.24 -16.37 27.99
C GLN A 78 37.94 -16.65 29.45
N ALA A 79 36.76 -16.25 29.93
CA ALA A 79 36.29 -16.61 31.26
C ALA A 79 36.10 -18.13 31.33
N ALA A 80 36.67 -18.76 32.36
CA ALA A 80 36.50 -20.19 32.59
C ALA A 80 35.01 -20.55 32.76
N SER A 81 34.64 -21.81 32.54
CA SER A 81 33.22 -22.22 32.61
C SER A 81 32.59 -22.01 34.01
N GLU A 82 33.41 -21.86 35.05
CA GLU A 82 32.98 -21.63 36.44
C GLU A 82 32.94 -20.15 36.83
N GLU A 83 33.55 -19.27 36.03
CA GLU A 83 33.57 -17.83 36.28
C GLU A 83 32.20 -17.22 36.00
N SER A 84 31.78 -16.31 36.88
CA SER A 84 30.58 -15.52 36.68
C SER A 84 30.86 -14.30 35.80
N ALA A 85 29.84 -13.90 35.04
CA ALA A 85 29.75 -12.57 34.46
C ALA A 85 28.83 -11.70 35.31
N ALA A 86 29.11 -10.40 35.35
CA ALA A 86 28.29 -9.44 36.06
C ALA A 86 28.22 -8.11 35.32
N VAL A 87 27.09 -7.43 35.48
CA VAL A 87 26.92 -6.02 35.12
C VAL A 87 26.35 -5.30 36.32
N GLU A 88 26.97 -4.18 36.66
CA GLU A 88 26.58 -3.33 37.78
C GLU A 88 26.42 -1.89 37.30
N LEU A 89 25.26 -1.29 37.56
CA LEU A 89 24.97 0.11 37.29
C LEU A 89 24.64 0.82 38.59
N THR A 90 25.35 1.90 38.89
CA THR A 90 25.09 2.77 40.02
C THR A 90 24.55 4.10 39.52
N PHE A 91 23.45 4.58 40.09
CA PHE A 91 22.83 5.84 39.70
C PHE A 91 22.14 6.55 40.86
N GLU A 92 21.97 7.86 40.74
CA GLU A 92 21.22 8.70 41.67
C GLU A 92 19.80 8.93 41.16
N HIS A 93 18.84 8.82 42.08
CA HIS A 93 17.42 9.09 41.81
C HIS A 93 16.76 9.73 43.04
N VAL A 94 15.70 10.51 42.81
CA VAL A 94 14.91 11.09 43.90
C VAL A 94 13.97 10.01 44.42
N ILE A 95 14.12 9.62 45.67
CA ILE A 95 13.38 8.53 46.30
C ILE A 95 12.60 9.10 47.48
N TYR A 96 11.37 8.59 47.65
CA TYR A 96 10.54 8.93 48.80
C TYR A 96 10.79 7.93 49.92
N ILE A 97 11.40 8.39 51.00
CA ILE A 97 11.62 7.58 52.20
C ILE A 97 10.91 8.29 53.35
N SER A 98 9.93 7.61 53.96
CA SER A 98 9.15 8.13 55.09
C SER A 98 8.46 9.48 54.82
N GLY A 99 8.02 9.72 53.57
CA GLY A 99 7.33 10.94 53.15
C GLY A 99 8.23 12.15 52.88
N ILE A 100 9.55 11.96 52.87
CA ILE A 100 10.54 12.99 52.53
C ILE A 100 11.22 12.61 51.21
N GLU A 101 11.29 13.57 50.28
CA GLU A 101 12.09 13.45 49.07
C GLU A 101 13.58 13.54 49.42
N LYS A 102 14.33 12.48 49.11
CA LYS A 102 15.79 12.48 49.26
C LYS A 102 16.43 11.97 47.96
N LEU A 103 17.58 12.53 47.61
CA LEU A 103 18.43 11.93 46.59
C LEU A 103 19.07 10.66 47.17
N GLY A 104 18.71 9.51 46.61
CA GLY A 104 19.26 8.21 47.01
C GLY A 104 20.13 7.62 45.91
N GLN A 105 21.18 6.91 46.31
CA GLN A 105 22.06 6.19 45.42
C GLN A 105 21.59 4.74 45.30
N VAL A 106 21.19 4.34 44.10
CA VAL A 106 20.75 2.97 43.80
C VAL A 106 21.87 2.26 43.05
N LYS A 107 22.26 1.08 43.54
CA LYS A 107 23.18 0.18 42.84
C LYS A 107 22.44 -1.08 42.45
N VAL A 108 22.46 -1.39 41.16
CA VAL A 108 21.78 -2.56 40.57
C VAL A 108 22.86 -3.46 40.01
N ARG A 109 22.95 -4.69 40.52
CA ARG A 109 23.91 -5.69 40.06
C ARG A 109 23.18 -6.93 39.60
N ARG A 110 23.51 -7.40 38.39
CA ARG A 110 23.06 -8.70 37.86
C ARG A 110 24.27 -9.60 37.64
N THR A 111 24.21 -10.82 38.16
CA THR A 111 25.29 -11.80 38.08
C THR A 111 24.78 -13.12 37.53
N TRP A 112 25.52 -13.77 36.64
CA TRP A 112 25.15 -15.07 36.09
C TRP A 112 26.36 -15.92 35.74
N GLN A 113 26.12 -17.20 35.51
CA GLN A 113 27.08 -18.17 34.99
C GLN A 113 26.56 -18.73 33.67
N ARG A 114 27.45 -19.32 32.86
CA ARG A 114 27.07 -19.98 31.60
C ARG A 114 26.00 -21.04 31.85
N GLY A 115 24.91 -20.99 31.08
CA GLY A 115 23.79 -21.92 31.20
C GLY A 115 22.85 -21.68 32.39
N ARG A 116 23.00 -20.59 33.14
CA ARG A 116 22.11 -20.21 34.26
C ARG A 116 21.39 -18.89 34.00
N LYS A 117 20.25 -18.69 34.66
CA LYS A 117 19.55 -17.39 34.73
C LYS A 117 20.35 -16.43 35.63
N ASP A 118 20.20 -15.13 35.41
CA ASP A 118 20.80 -14.11 36.26
C ASP A 118 20.13 -14.02 37.64
N THR A 119 20.93 -13.59 38.60
CA THR A 119 20.52 -13.18 39.94
C THR A 119 20.65 -11.67 40.05
N LEU A 120 19.59 -11.01 40.48
CA LEU A 120 19.52 -9.56 40.71
C LEU A 120 19.79 -9.26 42.19
N THR A 121 20.60 -8.24 42.46
CA THR A 121 20.74 -7.61 43.78
C THR A 121 20.65 -6.09 43.64
N VAL A 122 19.85 -5.46 44.50
CA VAL A 122 19.68 -4.01 44.54
C VAL A 122 20.11 -3.48 45.91
N GLU A 123 20.97 -2.46 45.91
CA GLU A 123 21.39 -1.73 47.11
C GLU A 123 20.90 -0.28 47.04
N LEU A 124 20.50 0.25 48.19
CA LEU A 124 20.09 1.64 48.38
C LEU A 124 21.01 2.30 49.41
N ASP A 125 21.68 3.39 49.03
CA ASP A 125 22.66 4.11 49.84
C ASP A 125 23.74 3.17 50.45
N GLY A 126 24.12 2.12 49.69
CA GLY A 126 25.12 1.12 50.09
C GLY A 126 24.61 -0.03 50.95
N TRP A 127 23.29 -0.12 51.18
CA TRP A 127 22.66 -1.19 51.96
C TRP A 127 21.79 -2.08 51.07
N PRO A 128 21.91 -3.42 51.14
CA PRO A 128 21.03 -4.33 50.42
C PRO A 128 19.55 -4.06 50.71
N ASN A 129 18.73 -4.01 49.67
CA ASN A 129 17.30 -3.76 49.77
C ASN A 129 16.52 -4.91 49.12
N GLU A 130 16.04 -5.84 49.96
CA GLU A 130 15.30 -7.02 49.50
C GLU A 130 13.97 -6.67 48.83
N TYR A 131 13.27 -5.64 49.33
CA TYR A 131 12.01 -5.19 48.77
C TYR A 131 12.19 -4.66 47.34
N LEU A 132 13.17 -3.78 47.13
CA LEU A 132 13.52 -3.29 45.80
C LEU A 132 14.04 -4.41 44.90
N THR A 133 14.76 -5.39 45.45
CA THR A 133 15.26 -6.53 44.66
C THR A 133 14.10 -7.41 44.15
N GLN A 134 13.06 -7.64 44.97
CA GLN A 134 11.89 -8.43 44.58
C GLN A 134 10.94 -7.68 43.64
N ASN A 135 10.77 -6.37 43.82
CA ASN A 135 9.84 -5.53 43.06
C ASN A 135 10.55 -4.62 42.05
N TRP A 136 11.79 -4.98 41.66
CA TRP A 136 12.62 -4.14 40.81
C TRP A 136 11.96 -3.83 39.48
N ASP A 137 11.32 -4.83 38.86
CA ASP A 137 10.71 -4.70 37.55
C ASP A 137 9.57 -3.68 37.53
N GLU A 138 8.81 -3.55 38.62
CA GLU A 138 7.78 -2.52 38.80
C GLU A 138 8.43 -1.15 39.04
N GLN A 139 9.43 -1.11 39.93
CA GLN A 139 10.11 0.13 40.30
C GLN A 139 10.85 0.78 39.13
N VAL A 140 11.58 -0.01 38.33
CA VAL A 140 12.31 0.47 37.16
C VAL A 140 11.34 0.92 36.07
N GLU A 141 10.17 0.29 35.96
CA GLU A 141 9.14 0.72 35.00
C GLU A 141 8.58 2.10 35.35
N ASP A 142 8.44 2.43 36.63
CA ASP A 142 8.02 3.76 37.06
C ASP A 142 9.12 4.81 36.78
N TRP A 143 10.38 4.48 37.09
CA TRP A 143 11.52 5.41 36.95
C TRP A 143 11.93 5.64 35.49
N LEU A 144 12.13 4.57 34.73
CA LEU A 144 12.50 4.57 33.32
C LEU A 144 11.76 3.41 32.60
N PRO A 145 10.52 3.64 32.13
CA PRO A 145 9.74 2.62 31.43
C PRO A 145 10.51 1.93 30.30
N LEU A 146 10.35 0.61 30.16
CA LEU A 146 11.08 -0.15 29.15
C LEU A 146 10.86 0.37 27.73
N GLY A 147 9.61 0.74 27.38
CA GLY A 147 9.28 1.29 26.06
C GLY A 147 10.02 2.59 25.74
N LEU A 148 10.47 3.33 26.77
CA LEU A 148 11.26 4.55 26.63
C LEU A 148 12.76 4.28 26.58
N SER A 149 13.24 3.16 27.11
CA SER A 149 14.66 2.83 27.04
C SER A 149 15.19 2.86 25.61
N ASN A 150 14.36 2.45 24.62
CA ASN A 150 14.69 2.52 23.20
C ASN A 150 14.75 3.95 22.62
N LEU A 151 14.20 4.94 23.33
CA LEU A 151 14.18 6.36 22.93
C LEU A 151 15.27 7.17 23.64
N PHE A 152 15.73 6.75 24.82
CA PHE A 152 16.77 7.44 25.60
C PHE A 152 18.14 6.75 25.52
N LEU A 153 18.20 5.44 25.27
CA LEU A 153 19.43 4.65 25.20
C LEU A 153 19.56 4.01 23.81
N PHE A 154 19.67 4.80 22.74
CA PHE A 154 19.50 4.32 21.37
C PHE A 154 20.79 4.23 20.55
N ASP A 155 20.75 3.41 19.52
CA ASP A 155 21.73 3.36 18.43
C ASP A 155 21.21 4.18 17.25
N GLY A 156 22.09 4.85 16.50
CA GLY A 156 21.74 5.65 15.32
C GLY A 156 20.92 4.89 14.27
N GLU A 157 21.13 3.57 14.15
CA GLU A 157 20.31 2.71 13.28
C GLU A 157 18.88 2.45 13.82
N GLN A 158 18.64 2.52 15.14
CA GLN A 158 17.27 2.41 15.70
C GLN A 158 16.47 3.69 15.45
N VAL A 159 17.12 4.86 15.54
CA VAL A 159 16.50 6.15 15.16
C VAL A 159 16.08 6.14 13.70
N LYS A 160 16.88 5.52 12.83
CA LYS A 160 16.53 5.34 11.43
C LYS A 160 15.26 4.51 11.25
N ALA A 161 15.14 3.37 11.93
CA ALA A 161 13.94 2.53 11.83
C ALA A 161 12.67 3.28 12.25
N LEU A 162 12.78 4.16 13.26
CA LEU A 162 11.68 5.03 13.69
C LEU A 162 11.37 6.13 12.66
N ALA A 163 12.36 6.59 11.89
CA ALA A 163 12.21 7.60 10.85
C ALA A 163 11.74 7.06 9.49
N GLU A 164 11.82 5.75 9.27
CA GLU A 164 11.38 5.08 8.03
C GLU A 164 9.88 4.75 8.04
N GLN A 165 9.23 4.77 9.20
CA GLN A 165 7.81 4.47 9.37
C GLN A 165 7.02 5.77 9.62
N ASP A 166 5.92 5.96 8.89
CA ASP A 166 5.03 7.11 9.08
C ASP A 166 4.28 7.01 10.43
N THR A 167 3.98 5.79 10.86
CA THR A 167 3.32 5.47 12.13
C THR A 167 4.30 4.75 13.06
N PRO A 168 4.49 5.23 14.32
CA PRO A 168 5.36 4.55 15.27
C PRO A 168 4.86 3.15 15.63
N PRO A 169 5.75 2.19 15.96
CA PRO A 169 5.35 0.87 16.45
C PRO A 169 4.43 0.97 17.68
N PRO A 170 3.49 0.02 17.91
CA PRO A 170 2.57 0.06 19.06
C PRO A 170 3.27 0.16 20.42
N SER A 171 4.45 -0.45 20.57
CA SER A 171 5.28 -0.35 21.78
C SER A 171 5.78 1.07 22.03
N VAL A 172 6.13 1.81 20.97
CA VAL A 172 6.56 3.21 21.03
C VAL A 172 5.36 4.11 21.33
N VAL A 173 4.20 3.88 20.70
CA VAL A 173 2.97 4.63 20.98
C VAL A 173 2.56 4.49 22.46
N SER A 174 2.60 3.26 22.98
CA SER A 174 2.35 3.01 24.41
C SER A 174 3.33 3.79 25.30
N ALA A 175 4.62 3.75 24.97
CA ALA A 175 5.64 4.49 25.70
C ALA A 175 5.44 6.02 25.65
N ILE A 176 5.05 6.56 24.50
CA ILE A 176 4.71 7.98 24.34
C ILE A 176 3.51 8.34 25.23
N ARG A 177 2.47 7.51 25.27
CA ARG A 177 1.30 7.71 26.15
C ARG A 177 1.70 7.69 27.62
N ALA A 178 2.59 6.80 28.02
CA ALA A 178 3.15 6.74 29.37
C ALA A 178 3.91 8.04 29.72
N VAL A 179 4.76 8.53 28.81
CA VAL A 179 5.54 9.77 28.99
C VAL A 179 4.68 11.00 29.12
N LEU A 180 3.69 11.13 28.27
CA LEU A 180 2.79 12.27 28.28
C LEU A 180 1.81 12.23 29.48
N GLY A 181 1.84 11.13 30.26
CA GLY A 181 1.00 10.91 31.43
C GLY A 181 -0.45 10.59 31.08
N LEU A 182 -0.71 10.12 29.85
CA LEU A 182 -2.04 9.84 29.35
C LEU A 182 -2.64 8.56 29.98
N GLU A 183 -1.79 7.65 30.44
CA GLU A 183 -2.20 6.39 31.07
C GLU A 183 -2.87 6.55 32.43
N LEU A 184 -2.55 7.60 33.20
CA LEU A 184 -3.06 7.76 34.56
C LEU A 184 -4.59 7.91 34.57
N ALA A 185 -5.13 8.63 33.58
CA ALA A 185 -6.57 8.78 33.41
C ALA A 185 -7.24 7.44 33.02
N ASP A 186 -6.57 6.64 32.18
CA ASP A 186 -7.06 5.33 31.76
C ASP A 186 -7.04 4.32 32.92
N ARG A 187 -5.95 4.27 33.71
CA ARG A 187 -5.85 3.43 34.91
C ARG A 187 -6.93 3.80 35.92
N LEU A 188 -7.10 5.10 36.21
CA LEU A 188 -8.10 5.55 37.17
C LEU A 188 -9.53 5.25 36.71
N ALA A 189 -9.82 5.34 35.40
CA ALA A 189 -11.12 4.96 34.85
C ALA A 189 -11.41 3.45 35.01
N ASN A 190 -10.39 2.61 34.77
CA ASN A 190 -10.48 1.16 34.96
C ASN A 190 -10.63 0.79 36.44
N ASP A 191 -9.82 1.39 37.33
CA ASP A 191 -9.88 1.15 38.77
C ASP A 191 -11.25 1.55 39.34
N LEU A 192 -11.80 2.67 38.88
CA LEU A 192 -13.15 3.12 39.25
C LEU A 192 -14.22 2.11 38.79
N ALA A 193 -14.07 1.53 37.60
CA ALA A 193 -14.98 0.49 37.10
C ALA A 193 -14.92 -0.79 37.96
N VAL A 194 -13.71 -1.21 38.34
CA VAL A 194 -13.49 -2.37 39.23
C VAL A 194 -14.09 -2.11 40.62
N LEU A 195 -13.88 -0.91 41.17
CA LEU A 195 -14.39 -0.51 42.48
C LEU A 195 -15.93 -0.49 42.50
N VAL A 196 -16.55 0.07 41.47
CA VAL A 196 -18.01 0.04 41.26
C VAL A 196 -18.52 -1.39 41.20
N SER A 197 -17.87 -2.26 40.43
CA SER A 197 -18.24 -3.67 40.31
C SER A 197 -18.12 -4.38 41.65
N ARG A 198 -17.01 -4.23 42.39
CA ARG A 198 -16.81 -4.85 43.71
C ARG A 198 -17.90 -4.41 44.69
N LYS A 199 -18.22 -3.12 44.76
CA LYS A 199 -19.27 -2.60 45.64
C LYS A 199 -20.66 -3.11 45.26
N GLN A 200 -20.95 -3.30 43.97
CA GLN A 200 -22.21 -3.92 43.51
C GLN A 200 -22.33 -5.39 43.96
N ALA A 201 -21.23 -6.13 44.04
CA ALA A 201 -21.25 -7.52 44.52
C ALA A 201 -21.40 -7.63 46.05
N GLU A 202 -20.91 -6.65 46.83
CA GLU A 202 -21.07 -6.62 48.29
C GLU A 202 -22.52 -6.34 48.75
N LEU A 203 -23.38 -5.82 47.87
CA LEU A 203 -24.75 -5.35 48.19
C LEU A 203 -25.86 -6.36 47.83
N GLY A 204 -25.54 -7.50 47.20
CA GLY A 204 -26.53 -8.52 46.82
C GLY A 204 -26.71 -9.64 47.86
N ASP A 205 -27.91 -10.22 47.93
CA ASP A 205 -28.17 -11.48 48.65
C ASP A 205 -27.29 -12.64 48.14
N ASP A 206 -27.09 -13.70 48.93
CA ASP A 206 -26.17 -14.84 48.64
C ASP A 206 -26.44 -15.49 47.26
N ALA A 207 -27.69 -15.53 46.82
CA ALA A 207 -28.09 -15.99 45.49
C ALA A 207 -27.75 -14.99 44.36
N ALA A 208 -27.82 -13.69 44.65
CA ALA A 208 -27.43 -12.64 43.71
C ALA A 208 -25.90 -12.55 43.57
N GLN A 209 -25.15 -12.78 44.66
CA GLN A 209 -23.69 -12.91 44.61
C GLN A 209 -23.24 -14.06 43.71
N GLN A 210 -23.84 -15.24 43.84
CA GLN A 210 -23.54 -16.38 42.97
C GLN A 210 -23.86 -16.10 41.49
N GLN A 211 -24.97 -15.43 41.21
CA GLN A 211 -25.33 -15.05 39.84
C GLN A 211 -24.35 -14.01 39.25
N VAL A 212 -23.93 -13.03 40.04
CA VAL A 212 -22.94 -12.01 39.66
C VAL A 212 -21.56 -12.63 39.45
N GLU A 213 -21.13 -13.55 40.30
CA GLU A 213 -19.89 -14.31 40.11
C GLU A 213 -19.92 -15.16 38.85
N THR A 214 -21.05 -15.79 38.55
CA THR A 214 -21.24 -16.59 37.33
C THR A 214 -21.15 -15.71 36.09
N LEU A 215 -21.82 -14.55 36.08
CA LEU A 215 -21.74 -13.58 34.98
C LEU A 215 -20.34 -12.99 34.83
N ARG A 216 -19.62 -12.74 35.92
CA ARG A 216 -18.22 -12.29 35.89
C ARG A 216 -17.29 -13.33 35.32
N HIS A 217 -17.46 -14.60 35.70
CA HIS A 217 -16.67 -15.69 35.15
C HIS A 217 -16.90 -15.80 33.63
N GLN A 218 -18.15 -15.71 33.19
CA GLN A 218 -18.51 -15.70 31.76
C GLN A 218 -17.92 -14.48 31.03
N LEU A 219 -17.95 -13.28 31.64
CA LEU A 219 -17.34 -12.08 31.06
C LEU A 219 -15.83 -12.23 30.91
N THR A 220 -15.17 -12.73 31.95
CA THR A 220 -13.71 -12.97 31.95
C THR A 220 -13.32 -14.03 30.90
N GLN A 221 -14.16 -15.05 30.72
CA GLN A 221 -13.98 -16.04 29.67
C GLN A 221 -14.17 -15.43 28.28
N ALA A 222 -15.21 -14.62 28.07
CA ALA A 222 -15.43 -13.91 26.82
C ALA A 222 -14.30 -12.93 26.49
N ASP A 223 -13.74 -12.21 27.48
CA ASP A 223 -12.58 -11.33 27.28
C ASP A 223 -11.32 -12.11 26.90
N ARG A 224 -11.10 -13.30 27.49
CA ARG A 224 -10.00 -14.20 27.08
C ARG A 224 -10.19 -14.71 25.66
N ASP A 225 -11.40 -15.17 25.33
CA ASP A 225 -11.72 -15.68 23.99
C ASP A 225 -11.54 -14.56 22.93
N LEU A 226 -11.98 -13.34 23.23
CA LEU A 226 -11.74 -12.16 22.39
C LEU A 226 -10.25 -11.86 22.21
N SER A 227 -9.45 -11.94 23.28
CA SER A 227 -8.00 -11.74 23.18
C SER A 227 -7.33 -12.82 22.34
N THR A 228 -7.76 -14.09 22.44
CA THR A 228 -7.21 -15.17 21.61
C THR A 228 -7.62 -15.05 20.15
N GLU A 229 -8.85 -14.64 19.89
CA GLU A 229 -9.35 -14.44 18.54
C GLU A 229 -8.69 -13.22 17.90
N ALA A 230 -8.44 -12.14 18.65
CA ALA A 230 -7.69 -10.97 18.18
C ALA A 230 -6.26 -11.32 17.77
N ALA A 231 -5.55 -12.12 18.57
CA ALA A 231 -4.21 -12.60 18.21
C ALA A 231 -4.24 -13.50 16.95
N THR A 232 -5.31 -14.28 16.78
CA THR A 232 -5.50 -15.12 15.59
C THR A 232 -5.77 -14.26 14.35
N ILE A 233 -6.56 -13.19 14.48
CA ILE A 233 -6.80 -12.21 13.41
C ILE A 233 -5.49 -11.54 13.00
N GLU A 234 -4.68 -11.07 13.96
CA GLU A 234 -3.37 -10.46 13.67
C GLU A 234 -2.45 -11.41 12.90
N GLN A 235 -2.40 -12.69 13.30
CA GLN A 235 -1.68 -13.72 12.55
C GLN A 235 -2.22 -13.91 11.13
N ARG A 236 -3.55 -13.95 10.97
CA ARG A 236 -4.20 -14.12 9.65
C ARG A 236 -4.04 -12.91 8.74
N GLU A 237 -3.96 -11.71 9.30
CA GLU A 237 -3.64 -10.48 8.55
C GLU A 237 -2.19 -10.51 8.06
N ALA A 238 -1.26 -11.03 8.86
CA ALA A 238 0.12 -11.27 8.40
C ALA A 238 0.19 -12.34 7.29
N ASP A 239 -0.54 -13.45 7.44
CA ASP A 239 -0.64 -14.50 6.42
C ASP A 239 -1.23 -13.95 5.11
N LEU A 240 -2.28 -13.11 5.20
CA LEU A 240 -2.92 -12.46 4.05
C LEU A 240 -1.95 -11.50 3.34
N ALA A 241 -1.22 -10.67 4.09
CA ALA A 241 -0.24 -9.75 3.53
C ALA A 241 0.88 -10.50 2.78
N ALA A 242 1.30 -11.67 3.27
CA ALA A 242 2.24 -12.53 2.57
C ALA A 242 1.62 -13.21 1.32
N ALA A 243 0.34 -13.56 1.38
CA ALA A 243 -0.38 -14.16 0.26
C ALA A 243 -0.72 -13.15 -0.85
N GLU A 244 -0.85 -11.84 -0.55
CA GLU A 244 -1.18 -10.79 -1.52
C GLU A 244 -0.07 -10.56 -2.56
N THR A 245 1.19 -10.80 -2.22
CA THR A 245 2.32 -10.62 -3.15
C THR A 245 2.42 -11.73 -4.20
N ALA A 246 1.99 -12.95 -3.86
CA ALA A 246 2.13 -14.12 -4.73
C ALA A 246 1.31 -14.07 -6.03
N PRO A 247 0.03 -13.62 -6.04
CA PRO A 247 -0.75 -13.39 -7.26
C PRO A 247 -0.10 -12.36 -8.18
N GLN A 248 0.47 -11.29 -7.63
CA GLN A 248 1.08 -10.23 -8.43
C GLN A 248 2.33 -10.74 -9.16
N GLU A 249 3.18 -11.50 -8.47
CA GLU A 249 4.34 -12.16 -9.10
C GLU A 249 3.92 -13.23 -10.13
N ALA A 250 2.85 -13.99 -9.86
CA ALA A 250 2.33 -14.98 -10.79
C ALA A 250 1.73 -14.32 -12.04
N GLU A 251 1.06 -13.18 -11.88
CA GLU A 251 0.51 -12.38 -12.97
C GLU A 251 1.63 -11.77 -13.83
N ASP A 252 2.67 -11.20 -13.22
CA ASP A 252 3.83 -10.67 -13.92
C ASP A 252 4.56 -11.76 -14.74
N ARG A 253 4.71 -12.96 -14.17
CA ARG A 253 5.26 -14.13 -14.90
C ARG A 253 4.34 -14.60 -16.02
N PHE A 254 3.03 -14.57 -15.82
CA PHE A 254 2.05 -14.90 -16.85
C PHE A 254 2.10 -13.91 -18.02
N PHE A 255 2.25 -12.61 -17.75
CA PHE A 255 2.45 -11.57 -18.77
C PHE A 255 3.80 -11.72 -19.50
N ALA A 256 4.90 -11.85 -18.76
CA ALA A 256 6.24 -12.00 -19.32
C ALA A 256 6.39 -13.29 -20.16
N GLY A 257 5.70 -14.36 -19.75
CA GLY A 257 5.64 -15.63 -20.48
C GLY A 257 4.71 -15.63 -21.69
N GLY A 258 4.00 -14.53 -22.00
CA GLY A 258 3.10 -14.45 -23.15
C GLY A 258 1.77 -15.18 -22.97
N GLY A 259 1.36 -15.50 -21.73
CA GLY A 259 0.12 -16.22 -21.43
C GLY A 259 -1.14 -15.51 -21.91
N HIS A 260 -1.16 -14.17 -21.84
CA HIS A 260 -2.27 -13.35 -22.35
C HIS A 260 -2.45 -13.47 -23.88
N ILE A 261 -1.38 -13.71 -24.63
CA ILE A 261 -1.43 -13.90 -26.08
C ILE A 261 -2.06 -15.25 -26.42
N THR A 262 -1.74 -16.30 -25.65
CA THR A 262 -2.30 -17.64 -25.80
C THR A 262 -3.77 -17.71 -25.40
N GLU A 263 -4.18 -16.99 -24.35
CA GLU A 263 -5.58 -16.92 -23.91
C GLU A 263 -6.48 -16.21 -24.95
N GLN A 264 -5.95 -15.19 -25.63
CA GLN A 264 -6.63 -14.52 -26.74
C GLN A 264 -6.54 -15.28 -28.07
N ALA A 265 -5.61 -16.24 -28.22
CA ALA A 265 -5.42 -16.96 -29.47
C ALA A 265 -6.62 -17.82 -29.85
N GLU A 266 -7.28 -18.48 -28.89
CA GLU A 266 -8.42 -19.36 -29.15
C GLU A 266 -9.67 -18.62 -29.69
N PRO A 267 -10.15 -17.52 -29.06
CA PRO A 267 -11.27 -16.74 -29.61
C PRO A 267 -10.91 -16.09 -30.96
N LEU A 268 -9.67 -15.61 -31.12
CA LEU A 268 -9.20 -15.08 -32.40
C LEU A 268 -9.18 -16.16 -33.50
N GLN A 269 -8.76 -17.39 -33.18
CA GLN A 269 -8.81 -18.51 -34.12
C GLN A 269 -10.25 -18.88 -34.51
N GLN A 270 -11.20 -18.82 -33.56
CA GLN A 270 -12.62 -19.01 -33.87
C GLN A 270 -13.14 -17.89 -34.79
N GLN A 271 -12.74 -16.64 -34.54
CA GLN A 271 -13.13 -15.50 -35.36
C GLN A 271 -12.57 -15.60 -36.79
N VAL A 272 -11.31 -16.02 -36.95
CA VAL A 272 -10.70 -16.32 -38.27
C VAL A 272 -11.45 -17.45 -38.99
N LYS A 273 -11.87 -18.51 -38.27
CA LYS A 273 -12.70 -19.58 -38.88
C LYS A 273 -14.03 -19.04 -39.39
N THR A 274 -14.67 -18.15 -38.64
CA THR A 274 -15.92 -17.49 -39.04
C THR A 274 -15.71 -16.64 -40.29
N TRP A 275 -14.69 -15.78 -40.31
CA TRP A 275 -14.37 -14.95 -41.48
C TRP A 275 -14.01 -15.78 -42.71
N ARG A 276 -13.27 -16.88 -42.56
CA ARG A 276 -13.01 -17.83 -43.67
C ARG A 276 -14.28 -18.49 -44.19
N THR A 277 -15.27 -18.70 -43.34
CA THR A 277 -16.57 -19.23 -43.77
C THR A 277 -17.36 -18.16 -44.53
N GLU A 278 -17.33 -16.91 -44.05
CA GLU A 278 -17.93 -15.77 -44.73
C GLU A 278 -17.31 -15.54 -46.11
N ILE A 279 -15.97 -15.59 -46.23
CA ILE A 279 -15.26 -15.52 -47.52
C ILE A 279 -15.78 -16.56 -48.51
N LYS A 280 -16.04 -17.80 -48.07
CA LYS A 280 -16.61 -18.84 -48.94
C LYS A 280 -18.01 -18.47 -49.43
N ILE A 281 -18.85 -17.90 -48.56
CA ILE A 281 -20.21 -17.44 -48.92
C ILE A 281 -20.13 -16.31 -49.95
N GLN A 282 -19.29 -15.31 -49.71
CA GLN A 282 -19.10 -14.18 -50.61
C GLN A 282 -18.51 -14.62 -51.97
N THR A 283 -17.58 -15.57 -51.96
CA THR A 283 -17.00 -16.15 -53.18
C THR A 283 -18.04 -16.95 -53.97
N GLN A 284 -18.91 -17.70 -53.29
CA GLN A 284 -20.01 -18.40 -53.95
C GLN A 284 -20.99 -17.43 -54.59
N ALA A 285 -21.34 -16.33 -53.91
CA ALA A 285 -22.19 -15.29 -54.48
C ALA A 285 -21.58 -14.66 -55.75
N LEU A 286 -20.26 -14.45 -55.77
CA LEU A 286 -19.55 -14.01 -56.98
C LEU A 286 -19.58 -15.05 -58.10
N HIS A 287 -19.46 -16.35 -57.78
CA HIS A 287 -19.62 -17.42 -58.77
C HIS A 287 -21.02 -17.45 -59.37
N ASP A 288 -22.06 -17.27 -58.54
CA ASP A 288 -23.45 -17.25 -58.99
C ASP A 288 -23.73 -16.04 -59.89
N LEU A 289 -23.17 -14.87 -59.54
CA LEU A 289 -23.22 -13.67 -60.40
C LEU A 289 -22.47 -13.88 -61.73
N ALA A 290 -21.31 -14.53 -61.69
CA ALA A 290 -20.54 -14.86 -62.90
C ALA A 290 -21.23 -15.89 -63.81
N ALA A 291 -22.15 -16.70 -63.27
CA ALA A 291 -22.98 -17.63 -64.03
C ALA A 291 -24.27 -16.99 -64.59
N SER A 292 -24.57 -15.74 -64.21
CA SER A 292 -25.76 -14.98 -64.61
C SER A 292 -25.49 -14.11 -65.86
N VAL A 293 -26.11 -12.92 -65.94
CA VAL A 293 -25.98 -11.99 -67.07
C VAL A 293 -24.71 -11.14 -67.00
N LEU A 294 -24.01 -11.10 -65.87
CA LEU A 294 -22.78 -10.32 -65.67
C LEU A 294 -21.71 -10.49 -66.77
N PRO A 295 -21.43 -11.69 -67.33
CA PRO A 295 -20.45 -11.83 -68.41
C PRO A 295 -20.79 -11.01 -69.66
N LEU A 296 -22.07 -10.70 -69.89
CA LEU A 296 -22.51 -9.84 -70.98
C LEU A 296 -21.99 -8.40 -70.86
N ALA A 297 -21.58 -7.97 -69.65
CA ALA A 297 -20.94 -6.68 -69.44
C ALA A 297 -19.65 -6.53 -70.28
N MET A 298 -18.94 -7.62 -70.55
CA MET A 298 -17.72 -7.60 -71.38
C MET A 298 -18.00 -7.19 -72.83
N ILE A 299 -19.23 -7.37 -73.31
CA ILE A 299 -19.67 -7.05 -74.67
C ILE A 299 -20.78 -6.00 -74.69
N GLN A 300 -20.92 -5.20 -73.63
CA GLN A 300 -22.00 -4.23 -73.47
C GLN A 300 -22.13 -3.28 -74.66
N GLY A 301 -21.01 -2.83 -75.25
CA GLY A 301 -21.02 -1.99 -76.45
C GLY A 301 -21.71 -2.65 -77.64
N LEU A 302 -21.41 -3.93 -77.90
CA LEU A 302 -22.04 -4.69 -78.99
C LEU A 302 -23.54 -4.92 -78.74
N LEU A 303 -23.93 -5.09 -77.47
CA LEU A 303 -25.32 -5.25 -77.08
C LEU A 303 -26.13 -3.96 -77.25
N ILE A 304 -25.53 -2.80 -76.94
CA ILE A 304 -26.13 -1.48 -77.17
C ILE A 304 -26.31 -1.25 -78.67
N ASP A 305 -25.29 -1.54 -79.48
CA ASP A 305 -25.36 -1.41 -80.93
C ASP A 305 -26.41 -2.35 -81.53
N GLY A 306 -26.49 -3.59 -81.03
CA GLY A 306 -27.51 -4.55 -81.40
C GLY A 306 -28.92 -4.10 -81.04
N ALA A 307 -29.13 -3.54 -79.84
CA ALA A 307 -30.42 -2.97 -79.43
C ALA A 307 -30.82 -1.79 -80.32
N ALA A 308 -29.89 -0.88 -80.61
CA ALA A 308 -30.13 0.27 -81.49
C ALA A 308 -30.44 -0.16 -82.92
N GLN A 309 -29.73 -1.16 -83.44
CA GLN A 309 -29.99 -1.72 -84.77
C GLN A 309 -31.34 -2.41 -84.83
N GLY A 310 -31.66 -3.27 -83.85
CA GLY A 310 -32.95 -3.95 -83.79
C GLY A 310 -34.12 -2.98 -83.69
N GLN A 311 -34.00 -1.92 -82.88
CA GLN A 311 -35.04 -0.88 -82.81
C GLN A 311 -35.25 -0.20 -84.17
N ARG A 312 -34.17 0.12 -84.89
CA ARG A 312 -34.27 0.70 -86.24
C ARG A 312 -34.94 -0.24 -87.23
N GLU A 313 -34.60 -1.53 -87.20
CA GLU A 313 -35.21 -2.54 -88.07
C GLU A 313 -36.70 -2.73 -87.76
N GLN A 314 -37.09 -2.67 -86.50
CA GLN A 314 -38.51 -2.69 -86.12
C GLN A 314 -39.26 -1.45 -86.58
N ASP A 315 -38.68 -0.26 -86.41
CA ASP A 315 -39.29 0.99 -86.85
C ASP A 315 -39.45 0.97 -88.38
N GLN A 316 -38.48 0.41 -89.11
CA GLN A 316 -38.55 0.15 -90.54
C GLN A 316 -39.69 -0.82 -90.89
N GLN A 317 -39.82 -1.94 -90.19
CA GLN A 317 -40.86 -2.94 -90.44
C GLN A 317 -42.26 -2.37 -90.14
N LYS A 318 -42.42 -1.67 -89.01
CA LYS A 318 -43.65 -0.97 -88.63
C LYS A 318 -44.01 0.10 -89.68
N ALA A 319 -43.04 0.87 -90.16
CA ALA A 319 -43.23 1.84 -91.23
C ALA A 319 -43.61 1.18 -92.58
N ALA A 320 -43.01 0.03 -92.91
CA ALA A 320 -43.32 -0.72 -94.14
C ALA A 320 -44.75 -1.27 -94.13
N ILE A 321 -45.17 -1.88 -93.01
CA ILE A 321 -46.54 -2.37 -92.81
C ILE A 321 -47.53 -1.19 -92.84
N ALA A 322 -47.23 -0.09 -92.15
CA ALA A 322 -48.06 1.12 -92.16
C ALA A 322 -48.19 1.71 -93.57
N ARG A 323 -47.09 1.73 -94.34
CA ARG A 323 -47.09 2.18 -95.74
C ARG A 323 -47.97 1.30 -96.61
N GLU A 324 -47.85 -0.03 -96.51
CA GLU A 324 -48.69 -0.93 -97.30
C GLU A 324 -50.18 -0.75 -96.99
N ALA A 325 -50.52 -0.61 -95.70
CA ALA A 325 -51.87 -0.31 -95.27
C ALA A 325 -52.38 1.04 -95.80
N LEU A 326 -51.56 2.09 -95.76
CA LEU A 326 -51.89 3.43 -96.27
C LEU A 326 -52.02 3.46 -97.78
N VAL A 327 -51.11 2.85 -98.55
CA VAL A 327 -51.20 2.79 -100.02
C VAL A 327 -52.47 2.06 -100.45
N ASN A 328 -52.82 0.95 -99.79
CA ASN A 328 -54.06 0.24 -100.05
C ASN A 328 -55.31 1.09 -99.69
N HIS A 329 -55.22 1.90 -98.64
CA HIS A 329 -56.28 2.84 -98.26
C HIS A 329 -56.44 3.97 -99.29
N ASP A 330 -55.33 4.60 -99.68
CA ASP A 330 -55.27 5.71 -100.62
C ASP A 330 -55.77 5.29 -102.01
N GLN A 331 -55.43 4.09 -102.48
CA GLN A 331 -55.97 3.56 -103.74
C GLN A 331 -57.50 3.42 -103.71
N ARG A 332 -58.07 2.91 -102.59
CA ARG A 332 -59.53 2.82 -102.45
C ARG A 332 -60.19 4.20 -102.41
N LEU A 333 -59.54 5.18 -101.79
CA LEU A 333 -60.00 6.56 -101.79
C LEU A 333 -59.92 7.18 -103.19
N LEU A 334 -58.84 6.96 -103.93
CA LEU A 334 -58.68 7.44 -105.30
C LEU A 334 -59.70 6.81 -106.26
N ASP A 335 -60.01 5.52 -106.09
CA ASP A 335 -61.06 4.85 -106.85
C ASP A 335 -62.43 5.48 -106.58
N LEU A 336 -62.77 5.77 -105.32
CA LEU A 336 -64.00 6.47 -104.96
C LEU A 336 -64.02 7.90 -105.52
N LEU A 337 -62.91 8.63 -105.40
CA LEU A 337 -62.77 9.99 -105.92
C LEU A 337 -62.89 10.04 -107.45
N SER A 338 -62.48 8.98 -108.15
CA SER A 338 -62.60 8.89 -109.61
C SER A 338 -64.06 8.76 -110.10
N GLN A 339 -64.95 8.24 -109.25
CA GLN A 339 -66.39 8.16 -109.52
C GLN A 339 -67.10 9.50 -109.28
N LEU A 340 -66.50 10.37 -108.48
CA LEU A 340 -66.95 11.73 -108.25
C LEU A 340 -66.43 12.61 -109.39
N LYS A 341 -67.29 13.34 -110.10
CA LYS A 341 -66.93 14.22 -111.23
C LYS A 341 -66.16 15.48 -110.77
N LEU A 342 -64.98 15.30 -110.18
CA LEU A 342 -64.12 16.36 -109.65
C LEU A 342 -63.35 17.07 -110.77
N LYS A 343 -62.98 18.33 -110.54
CA LYS A 343 -62.13 19.10 -111.46
C LYS A 343 -60.68 18.58 -111.40
N PRO A 344 -59.95 18.53 -112.52
CA PRO A 344 -58.61 17.91 -112.60
C PRO A 344 -57.60 18.51 -111.60
N ILE A 345 -57.60 19.84 -111.41
CA ILE A 345 -56.73 20.53 -110.45
C ILE A 345 -56.94 20.06 -108.99
N GLN A 346 -58.19 19.76 -108.61
CA GLN A 346 -58.50 19.34 -107.23
C GLN A 346 -58.07 17.89 -106.97
N LYS A 347 -58.14 17.05 -108.01
CA LYS A 347 -57.66 15.66 -107.96
C LYS A 347 -56.13 15.61 -107.82
N GLU A 348 -55.40 16.41 -108.61
CA GLU A 348 -53.93 16.50 -108.54
C GLU A 348 -53.44 16.98 -107.16
N GLN A 349 -54.15 17.91 -106.51
CA GLN A 349 -53.77 18.37 -105.16
C GLN A 349 -53.93 17.28 -104.09
N ILE A 350 -54.99 16.46 -104.17
CA ILE A 350 -55.23 15.36 -103.23
C ILE A 350 -54.22 14.23 -103.46
N GLU A 351 -53.96 13.87 -104.73
CA GLU A 351 -52.93 12.89 -105.10
C GLU A 351 -51.54 13.35 -104.64
N ALA A 352 -51.20 14.63 -104.79
CA ALA A 352 -49.93 15.18 -104.32
C ALA A 352 -49.79 15.13 -102.79
N PHE A 353 -50.86 15.39 -102.03
CA PHE A 353 -50.85 15.29 -100.58
C PHE A 353 -50.68 13.84 -100.09
N MET A 354 -51.43 12.89 -100.68
CA MET A 354 -51.30 11.46 -100.38
C MET A 354 -49.90 10.93 -100.74
N GLN A 355 -49.36 11.33 -101.90
CA GLN A 355 -47.99 10.99 -102.27
C GLN A 355 -46.98 11.56 -101.29
N GLN A 356 -47.15 12.79 -100.81
CA GLN A 356 -46.24 13.41 -99.84
C GLN A 356 -46.26 12.67 -98.48
N GLU A 357 -47.43 12.28 -97.97
CA GLU A 357 -47.51 11.45 -96.75
C GLU A 357 -46.88 10.07 -96.95
N SER A 358 -47.14 9.43 -98.09
CA SER A 358 -46.54 8.14 -98.44
C SER A 358 -45.01 8.24 -98.58
N GLN A 359 -44.49 9.32 -99.18
CA GLN A 359 -43.07 9.58 -99.36
C GLN A 359 -42.33 9.68 -98.02
N SER A 360 -42.96 10.27 -97.00
CA SER A 360 -42.39 10.41 -95.67
C SER A 360 -42.17 9.07 -94.96
N LEU A 361 -43.05 8.09 -95.21
CA LEU A 361 -42.94 6.73 -94.69
C LEU A 361 -41.96 5.88 -95.50
N ILE A 362 -41.80 6.15 -96.80
CA ILE A 362 -40.85 5.47 -97.68
C ILE A 362 -39.41 5.71 -97.19
N THR A 363 -39.05 6.95 -96.86
CA THR A 363 -37.70 7.28 -96.35
C THR A 363 -37.35 6.53 -95.07
N THR A 364 -38.34 6.20 -94.23
CA THR A 364 -38.14 5.46 -92.99
C THR A 364 -38.18 3.95 -93.19
N ALA A 365 -38.92 3.46 -94.20
CA ALA A 365 -39.08 2.03 -94.50
C ALA A 365 -37.96 1.45 -95.39
N THR A 366 -36.99 2.26 -95.83
CA THR A 366 -35.88 1.82 -96.68
C THR A 366 -34.65 1.42 -95.86
N GLY A 367 -34.28 0.14 -95.92
CA GLY A 367 -33.11 -0.45 -95.28
C GLY A 367 -33.12 -1.97 -95.45
N VAL A 368 -31.96 -2.63 -95.29
CA VAL A 368 -31.88 -4.09 -95.22
C VAL A 368 -31.87 -4.49 -93.75
N ALA A 369 -32.91 -5.19 -93.31
CA ALA A 369 -32.93 -5.82 -91.99
C ALA A 369 -32.03 -7.06 -92.02
N TRP A 370 -31.14 -7.20 -91.04
CA TRP A 370 -30.24 -8.35 -90.93
C TRP A 370 -30.17 -8.93 -89.52
N LEU A 371 -30.65 -8.21 -88.50
CA LEU A 371 -30.71 -8.70 -87.13
C LEU A 371 -32.04 -9.42 -86.85
N GLU A 372 -33.15 -8.95 -87.44
CA GLU A 372 -34.47 -9.59 -87.40
C GLU A 372 -34.98 -9.95 -85.98
N ALA A 373 -34.67 -9.10 -84.99
CA ALA A 373 -35.03 -9.35 -83.60
C ALA A 373 -36.53 -9.13 -83.30
N SER A 374 -37.14 -10.01 -82.49
CA SER A 374 -38.54 -9.83 -82.05
C SER A 374 -38.69 -8.70 -81.02
N ASP A 375 -39.91 -8.14 -80.90
CA ASP A 375 -40.25 -7.14 -79.86
C ASP A 375 -39.88 -7.66 -78.45
N ASP A 376 -40.19 -8.92 -78.16
CA ASP A 376 -39.86 -9.55 -76.88
C ASP A 376 -38.35 -9.66 -76.65
N SER A 377 -37.57 -9.99 -77.69
CA SER A 377 -36.11 -10.11 -77.58
C SER A 377 -35.45 -8.75 -77.34
N LEU A 378 -35.94 -7.69 -77.99
CA LEU A 378 -35.45 -6.33 -77.78
C LEU A 378 -35.86 -5.78 -76.42
N ALA A 379 -37.07 -6.08 -75.95
CA ALA A 379 -37.51 -5.71 -74.61
C ALA A 379 -36.66 -6.40 -73.53
N GLN A 380 -36.35 -7.69 -73.71
CA GLN A 380 -35.45 -8.43 -72.82
C GLN A 380 -34.03 -7.86 -72.84
N LEU A 381 -33.47 -7.59 -74.03
CA LEU A 381 -32.15 -6.99 -74.18
C LEU A 381 -32.07 -5.61 -73.52
N THR A 382 -33.11 -4.79 -73.70
CA THR A 382 -33.21 -3.46 -73.10
C THR A 382 -33.29 -3.56 -71.57
N HIS A 383 -34.08 -4.50 -71.04
CA HIS A 383 -34.17 -4.74 -69.61
C HIS A 383 -32.84 -5.22 -69.01
N ILE A 384 -32.11 -6.10 -69.71
CA ILE A 384 -30.77 -6.54 -69.32
C ILE A 384 -29.82 -5.32 -69.24
N LEU A 385 -29.77 -4.51 -70.30
CA LEU A 385 -28.86 -3.36 -70.41
C LEU A 385 -29.16 -2.25 -69.40
N GLN A 386 -30.43 -1.96 -69.14
CA GLN A 386 -30.83 -0.82 -68.30
C GLN A 386 -30.91 -1.15 -66.81
N HIS A 387 -31.21 -2.39 -66.45
CA HIS A 387 -31.52 -2.75 -65.07
C HIS A 387 -30.67 -3.90 -64.53
N GLN A 388 -30.68 -5.06 -65.18
CA GLN A 388 -30.05 -6.27 -64.62
C GLN A 388 -28.52 -6.14 -64.55
N LEU A 389 -27.90 -5.65 -65.62
CA LEU A 389 -26.45 -5.58 -65.74
C LEU A 389 -25.84 -4.56 -64.76
N ALA A 390 -26.49 -3.40 -64.60
CA ALA A 390 -26.09 -2.39 -63.62
C ALA A 390 -26.23 -2.91 -62.17
N ASN A 391 -27.32 -3.61 -61.87
CA ASN A 391 -27.54 -4.20 -60.54
C ASN A 391 -26.50 -5.29 -60.22
N GLU A 392 -26.23 -6.21 -61.15
CA GLU A 392 -25.23 -7.26 -60.95
C GLU A 392 -23.81 -6.69 -60.82
N GLN A 393 -23.46 -5.63 -61.56
CA GLN A 393 -22.18 -4.92 -61.40
C GLN A 393 -22.05 -4.31 -60.00
N GLN A 394 -23.11 -3.68 -59.48
CA GLN A 394 -23.12 -3.09 -58.14
C GLN A 394 -22.99 -4.16 -57.04
N LEU A 395 -23.72 -5.27 -57.17
CA LEU A 395 -23.63 -6.40 -56.23
C LEU A 395 -22.23 -7.01 -56.26
N THR A 396 -21.65 -7.19 -57.44
CA THR A 396 -20.28 -7.70 -57.62
C THR A 396 -19.27 -6.82 -56.89
N GLN A 397 -19.36 -5.50 -57.04
CA GLN A 397 -18.46 -4.56 -56.37
C GLN A 397 -18.62 -4.58 -54.85
N THR A 398 -19.84 -4.76 -54.36
CA THR A 398 -20.14 -4.92 -52.93
C THR A 398 -19.47 -6.19 -52.37
N HIS A 399 -19.66 -7.34 -53.02
CA HIS A 399 -19.05 -8.61 -52.60
C HIS A 399 -17.52 -8.58 -52.67
N LEU A 400 -16.94 -7.97 -53.71
CA LEU A 400 -15.49 -7.78 -53.82
C LEU A 400 -14.92 -6.92 -52.68
N SER A 401 -15.59 -5.81 -52.34
CA SER A 401 -15.15 -4.96 -51.23
C SER A 401 -15.21 -5.67 -49.88
N ALA A 402 -16.25 -6.48 -49.65
CA ALA A 402 -16.40 -7.28 -48.44
C ALA A 402 -15.30 -8.37 -48.35
N LEU A 403 -14.98 -9.03 -49.46
CA LEU A 403 -13.87 -9.98 -49.53
C LEU A 403 -12.52 -9.35 -49.23
N GLN A 404 -12.26 -8.14 -49.76
CA GLN A 404 -11.03 -7.40 -49.48
C GLN A 404 -10.89 -7.09 -47.99
N GLN A 405 -11.95 -6.54 -47.37
CA GLN A 405 -11.96 -6.24 -45.93
C GLN A 405 -11.73 -7.50 -45.08
N LEU A 406 -12.43 -8.59 -45.39
CA LEU A 406 -12.28 -9.85 -44.65
C LEU A 406 -10.87 -10.45 -44.77
N ASN A 407 -10.24 -10.34 -45.95
CA ASN A 407 -8.85 -10.78 -46.13
C ASN A 407 -7.87 -9.89 -45.36
N ASP A 408 -8.03 -8.56 -45.44
CA ASP A 408 -7.18 -7.61 -44.70
C ASP A 408 -7.28 -7.85 -43.18
N ASP A 409 -8.48 -8.13 -42.67
CA ASP A 409 -8.73 -8.46 -41.26
C ASP A 409 -8.06 -9.78 -40.84
N ILE A 410 -8.09 -10.81 -41.70
CA ILE A 410 -7.40 -12.08 -41.47
C ILE A 410 -5.88 -11.87 -41.46
N ASP A 411 -5.33 -11.18 -42.45
CA ASP A 411 -3.88 -10.93 -42.57
C ASP A 411 -3.35 -10.12 -41.37
N ALA A 412 -4.13 -9.13 -40.90
CA ALA A 412 -3.80 -8.36 -39.70
C ALA A 412 -3.79 -9.20 -38.41
N LEU A 413 -4.60 -10.26 -38.33
CA LEU A 413 -4.60 -11.20 -37.19
C LEU A 413 -3.52 -12.28 -37.32
N GLU A 414 -3.31 -12.84 -38.51
CA GLU A 414 -2.31 -13.89 -38.76
C GLU A 414 -0.86 -13.37 -38.66
N GLY A 415 -0.64 -12.06 -38.68
CA GLY A 415 0.65 -11.42 -38.39
C GLY A 415 1.01 -11.29 -36.90
N LYS A 416 0.07 -11.47 -35.96
CA LYS A 416 0.28 -11.33 -34.51
C LYS A 416 0.85 -12.55 -33.73
N PRO A 417 0.77 -13.83 -34.18
CA PRO A 417 1.09 -14.99 -33.35
C PRO A 417 2.58 -15.34 -33.25
N ALA A 418 3.51 -14.53 -33.78
CA ALA A 418 4.95 -14.80 -33.69
C ALA A 418 5.55 -14.68 -32.25
N LYS A 419 4.72 -14.46 -31.22
CA LYS A 419 5.12 -14.30 -29.81
C LYS A 419 4.30 -15.14 -28.82
N ALA A 420 3.59 -16.19 -29.28
CA ALA A 420 2.86 -17.06 -28.37
C ALA A 420 3.80 -18.00 -27.58
N ALA A 421 3.49 -18.23 -26.31
CA ALA A 421 4.19 -19.20 -25.47
C ALA A 421 3.91 -20.65 -25.93
N SER A 422 4.77 -21.60 -25.57
CA SER A 422 4.49 -23.02 -25.79
C SER A 422 3.25 -23.46 -25.00
N ALA A 423 2.52 -24.47 -25.49
CA ALA A 423 1.30 -24.95 -24.82
C ALA A 423 1.55 -25.52 -23.41
N GLU A 424 2.75 -26.08 -23.16
CA GLU A 424 3.14 -26.60 -21.84
C GLU A 424 3.49 -25.49 -20.85
N ASP A 425 4.18 -24.44 -21.30
CA ASP A 425 4.51 -23.28 -20.46
C ASP A 425 3.25 -22.48 -20.09
N TYR A 426 2.26 -22.43 -20.99
CA TYR A 426 1.00 -21.75 -20.72
C TYR A 426 0.19 -22.42 -19.61
N GLU A 427 -0.01 -23.75 -19.65
CA GLU A 427 -0.78 -24.47 -18.63
C GLU A 427 -0.10 -24.45 -17.25
N THR A 428 1.23 -24.50 -17.22
CA THR A 428 2.00 -24.34 -15.97
C THR A 428 1.87 -22.94 -15.38
N LEU A 429 1.98 -21.89 -16.20
CA LEU A 429 1.79 -20.50 -15.74
C LEU A 429 0.35 -20.22 -15.31
N LYS A 430 -0.64 -20.75 -16.04
CA LYS A 430 -2.07 -20.60 -15.72
C LYS A 430 -2.44 -21.33 -14.43
N SER A 431 -1.95 -22.55 -14.23
CA SER A 431 -2.17 -23.30 -12.99
C SER A 431 -1.52 -22.62 -11.79
N ALA A 432 -0.30 -22.08 -11.94
CA ALA A 432 0.37 -21.31 -10.89
C ALA A 432 -0.41 -20.03 -10.51
N ARG A 433 -0.90 -19.28 -11.51
CA ARG A 433 -1.78 -18.11 -11.30
C ARG A 433 -3.06 -18.48 -10.54
N ASN A 434 -3.74 -19.54 -10.99
CA ASN A 434 -4.99 -19.96 -10.37
C ASN A 434 -4.78 -20.50 -8.94
N ALA A 435 -3.67 -21.20 -8.68
CA ALA A 435 -3.31 -21.64 -7.34
C ALA A 435 -3.10 -20.44 -6.41
N ALA A 436 -2.27 -19.47 -6.81
CA ALA A 436 -2.03 -18.25 -6.02
C ALA A 436 -3.32 -17.45 -5.75
N GLN A 437 -4.22 -17.35 -6.73
CA GLN A 437 -5.54 -16.71 -6.55
C GLN A 437 -6.47 -17.50 -5.61
N THR A 438 -6.36 -18.83 -5.59
CA THR A 438 -7.15 -19.69 -4.70
C THR A 438 -6.64 -19.55 -3.27
N ASP A 439 -5.32 -19.61 -3.07
CA ASP A 439 -4.68 -19.42 -1.77
C ASP A 439 -5.03 -18.05 -1.17
N LEU A 440 -5.00 -16.98 -1.98
CA LEU A 440 -5.43 -15.65 -1.54
C LEU A 440 -6.88 -15.65 -1.04
N LYS A 441 -7.80 -16.28 -1.79
CA LYS A 441 -9.21 -16.36 -1.40
C LYS A 441 -9.40 -17.18 -0.13
N GLU A 442 -8.66 -18.28 0.04
CA GLU A 442 -8.70 -19.08 1.26
C GLU A 442 -8.25 -18.28 2.48
N CYS A 443 -7.16 -17.51 2.37
CA CYS A 443 -6.69 -16.62 3.43
C CYS A 443 -7.72 -15.52 3.75
N GLN A 444 -8.33 -14.91 2.73
CA GLN A 444 -9.39 -13.90 2.91
C GLN A 444 -10.62 -14.49 3.64
N MET A 445 -11.09 -15.66 3.20
CA MET A 445 -12.22 -16.35 3.84
C MET A 445 -11.90 -16.73 5.29
N ALA A 446 -10.69 -17.24 5.55
CA ALA A 446 -10.26 -17.58 6.90
C ALA A 446 -10.27 -16.34 7.81
N LEU A 447 -9.74 -15.21 7.34
CA LEU A 447 -9.76 -13.94 8.08
C LEU A 447 -11.20 -13.47 8.36
N GLU A 448 -12.09 -13.56 7.36
CA GLU A 448 -13.49 -13.15 7.51
C GLU A 448 -14.25 -14.02 8.51
N ILE A 449 -14.00 -15.33 8.55
CA ILE A 449 -14.56 -16.24 9.56
C ILE A 449 -14.17 -15.78 10.97
N HIS A 450 -12.88 -15.50 11.19
CA HIS A 450 -12.38 -15.06 12.50
C HIS A 450 -12.92 -13.68 12.89
N ARG A 451 -13.04 -12.74 11.95
CA ARG A 451 -13.69 -11.43 12.20
C ARG A 451 -15.16 -11.56 12.57
N CYS A 452 -15.89 -12.45 11.89
CA CYS A 452 -17.29 -12.72 12.22
C CYS A 452 -17.42 -13.27 13.65
N ARG A 453 -16.59 -14.26 14.00
CA ARG A 453 -16.55 -14.85 15.34
C ARG A 453 -16.19 -13.83 16.42
N TYR A 454 -15.23 -12.95 16.16
CA TYR A 454 -14.88 -11.85 17.05
C TYR A 454 -16.09 -10.93 17.28
N GLY A 455 -16.81 -10.55 16.23
CA GLY A 455 -18.03 -9.73 16.33
C GLY A 455 -19.15 -10.41 17.12
N GLU A 456 -19.31 -11.74 16.99
CA GLU A 456 -20.26 -12.51 17.81
C GLU A 456 -19.88 -12.51 19.29
N LEU A 457 -18.61 -12.78 19.60
CA LEU A 457 -18.07 -12.74 20.97
C LEU A 457 -18.20 -11.34 21.58
N GLU A 458 -17.98 -10.29 20.80
CA GLU A 458 -18.13 -8.91 21.26
C GLU A 458 -19.59 -8.58 21.61
N ARG A 459 -20.55 -9.02 20.78
CA ARG A 459 -21.99 -8.89 21.08
C ARG A 459 -22.37 -9.67 22.33
N GLN A 460 -21.84 -10.88 22.50
CA GLN A 460 -22.04 -11.68 23.72
C GLN A 460 -21.50 -10.95 24.95
N ARG A 461 -20.27 -10.40 24.87
CA ARG A 461 -19.67 -9.60 25.93
C ARG A 461 -20.53 -8.37 26.27
N GLN A 462 -20.99 -7.62 25.28
CA GLN A 462 -21.86 -6.47 25.50
C GLN A 462 -23.19 -6.87 26.16
N THR A 463 -23.75 -8.03 25.80
CA THR A 463 -24.98 -8.55 26.39
C THR A 463 -24.77 -8.96 27.84
N LEU A 464 -23.68 -9.66 28.14
CA LEU A 464 -23.28 -10.03 29.50
C LEU A 464 -22.98 -8.79 30.36
N GLN A 465 -22.32 -7.78 29.79
CA GLN A 465 -22.03 -6.51 30.46
C GLN A 465 -23.31 -5.71 30.76
N LYS A 466 -24.26 -5.69 29.82
CA LYS A 466 -25.60 -5.11 30.04
C LYS A 466 -26.36 -5.86 31.13
N ALA A 467 -26.37 -7.19 31.10
CA ALA A 467 -27.00 -8.03 32.12
C ALA A 467 -26.38 -7.80 33.51
N LEU A 468 -25.05 -7.69 33.60
CA LEU A 468 -24.34 -7.36 34.83
C LEU A 468 -24.74 -5.96 35.35
N SER A 469 -24.86 -4.97 34.45
CA SER A 469 -25.28 -3.62 34.80
C SER A 469 -26.75 -3.50 35.22
N SER A 470 -27.65 -4.32 34.65
CA SER A 470 -29.08 -4.32 35.00
C SER A 470 -29.32 -5.04 36.33
N TYR A 471 -28.64 -6.16 36.59
CA TYR A 471 -28.67 -6.83 37.89
C TYR A 471 -28.12 -5.94 39.01
N GLY A 472 -27.11 -5.11 38.70
CA GLY A 472 -26.69 -4.04 39.59
C GLY A 472 -27.87 -3.16 39.98
N LYS A 473 -28.63 -2.61 39.02
CA LYS A 473 -29.74 -1.67 39.29
C LYS A 473 -30.87 -2.26 40.15
N ASP A 474 -31.25 -3.52 39.95
CA ASP A 474 -32.40 -4.12 40.65
C ASP A 474 -32.07 -4.53 42.11
N ALA A 475 -30.79 -4.79 42.44
CA ALA A 475 -30.34 -5.09 43.80
C ALA A 475 -30.03 -3.84 44.66
N ILE A 476 -29.98 -2.63 44.06
CA ILE A 476 -29.52 -1.37 44.68
C ILE A 476 -30.65 -0.57 45.38
N ALA A 477 -31.86 -1.11 45.50
CA ALA A 477 -33.00 -0.33 46.00
C ALA A 477 -32.89 0.14 47.47
N ASP A 478 -32.04 -0.43 48.33
CA ASP A 478 -32.28 -0.32 49.78
C ASP A 478 -31.22 0.29 50.74
N SER A 479 -30.02 0.74 50.35
CA SER A 479 -29.17 1.44 51.35
C SER A 479 -27.95 2.15 50.76
N GLN A 480 -27.72 3.41 51.15
CA GLN A 480 -26.50 4.27 51.19
C GLN A 480 -25.38 4.18 50.10
N ALA A 481 -25.39 3.22 49.19
CA ALA A 481 -24.49 3.03 48.05
C ALA A 481 -24.83 3.92 46.84
N ASN A 482 -25.91 4.73 46.95
CA ASN A 482 -26.39 5.61 45.89
C ASN A 482 -25.35 6.65 45.43
N ILE A 483 -24.54 7.21 46.33
CA ILE A 483 -23.61 8.28 45.93
C ILE A 483 -22.51 7.73 45.03
N LEU A 484 -21.88 6.61 45.39
CA LEU A 484 -20.79 6.06 44.59
C LEU A 484 -21.29 5.57 43.22
N LEU A 485 -22.45 4.90 43.17
CA LEU A 485 -22.99 4.30 41.96
C LEU A 485 -23.65 5.32 41.01
N ASP A 486 -24.13 6.46 41.53
CA ASP A 486 -24.59 7.61 40.73
C ASP A 486 -23.44 8.53 40.30
N THR A 487 -22.44 8.72 41.17
CA THR A 487 -21.31 9.62 40.91
C THR A 487 -20.26 8.97 40.02
N ALA A 488 -20.03 7.66 40.11
CA ALA A 488 -19.01 6.98 39.32
C ALA A 488 -19.21 7.07 37.80
N PRO A 489 -20.43 6.91 37.23
CA PRO A 489 -20.66 7.14 35.80
C PRO A 489 -20.35 8.59 35.39
N ARG A 490 -20.68 9.58 36.23
CA ARG A 490 -20.37 11.00 35.97
C ARG A 490 -18.86 11.26 36.01
N VAL A 491 -18.15 10.65 36.94
CA VAL A 491 -16.69 10.71 37.03
C VAL A 491 -16.05 10.02 35.83
N GLN A 492 -16.55 8.86 35.39
CA GLN A 492 -16.08 8.18 34.18
C GLN A 492 -16.28 9.02 32.93
N ALA A 493 -17.46 9.64 32.75
CA ALA A 493 -17.71 10.55 31.63
C ALA A 493 -16.78 11.78 31.68
N THR A 494 -16.55 12.32 32.88
CA THR A 494 -15.62 13.45 33.08
C THR A 494 -14.17 13.04 32.76
N LEU A 495 -13.74 11.84 33.16
CA LEU A 495 -12.41 11.30 32.86
C LEU A 495 -12.23 11.06 31.37
N ALA A 496 -13.25 10.59 30.66
CA ALA A 496 -13.21 10.43 29.21
C ALA A 496 -13.01 11.78 28.50
N ALA A 497 -13.79 12.79 28.87
CA ALA A 497 -13.64 14.15 28.32
C ALA A 497 -12.32 14.82 28.74
N PHE A 498 -11.86 14.57 29.96
CA PHE A 498 -10.56 15.04 30.45
C PHE A 498 -9.42 14.40 29.66
N ARG A 499 -9.49 13.10 29.37
CA ARG A 499 -8.51 12.36 28.58
C ARG A 499 -8.38 12.95 27.18
N GLU A 500 -9.50 13.15 26.48
CA GLU A 500 -9.51 13.73 25.13
C GLU A 500 -8.81 15.10 25.11
N LYS A 501 -9.22 16.00 26.02
CA LYS A 501 -8.59 17.33 26.14
C LYS A 501 -7.13 17.29 26.59
N LEU A 502 -6.76 16.35 27.45
CA LEU A 502 -5.39 16.18 27.93
C LEU A 502 -4.49 15.72 26.78
N THR A 503 -4.95 14.74 26.00
CA THR A 503 -4.25 14.24 24.81
C THR A 503 -4.02 15.37 23.81
N GLU A 504 -5.07 16.10 23.43
CA GLU A 504 -4.97 17.25 22.51
C GLU A 504 -3.97 18.29 23.02
N LYS A 505 -4.06 18.67 24.30
CA LYS A 505 -3.17 19.67 24.89
C LYS A 505 -1.70 19.20 24.92
N LYS A 506 -1.46 17.93 25.27
CA LYS A 506 -0.11 17.36 25.35
C LYS A 506 0.51 17.19 23.97
N LEU A 507 -0.27 16.74 22.99
CA LEU A 507 0.17 16.61 21.60
C LEU A 507 0.46 17.96 20.98
N SER A 508 -0.41 18.96 21.15
CA SER A 508 -0.16 20.31 20.63
C SER A 508 1.13 20.94 21.20
N ALA A 509 1.42 20.70 22.48
CA ALA A 509 2.69 21.11 23.08
C ALA A 509 3.89 20.36 22.46
N LEU A 510 3.75 19.05 22.23
CA LEU A 510 4.77 18.24 21.58
C LEU A 510 5.02 18.68 20.13
N GLU A 511 3.96 18.85 19.33
CA GLU A 511 4.01 19.37 17.94
C GLU A 511 4.80 20.68 17.84
N THR A 512 4.52 21.61 18.76
CA THR A 512 5.20 22.91 18.83
C THR A 512 6.69 22.73 19.10
N GLN A 513 7.04 21.89 20.09
CA GLN A 513 8.44 21.62 20.44
C GLN A 513 9.20 20.89 19.32
N VAL A 514 8.60 19.84 18.76
CA VAL A 514 9.21 19.07 17.66
C VAL A 514 9.43 19.96 16.45
N THR A 515 8.46 20.82 16.09
CA THR A 515 8.62 21.81 15.01
C THR A 515 9.76 22.78 15.29
N GLN A 516 9.88 23.27 16.53
CA GLN A 516 10.96 24.18 16.92
C GLN A 516 12.33 23.50 16.83
N TYR A 517 12.49 22.29 17.36
CA TYR A 517 13.74 21.54 17.32
C TYR A 517 14.12 21.15 15.89
N LEU A 518 13.14 20.76 15.07
CA LEU A 518 13.37 20.42 13.67
C LEU A 518 13.88 21.63 12.88
N LYS A 519 13.28 22.80 13.08
CA LYS A 519 13.74 24.06 12.45
C LYS A 519 15.14 24.47 12.91
N LEU A 520 15.49 24.16 14.15
CA LEU A 520 16.80 24.46 14.71
C LEU A 520 17.89 23.52 14.16
N LEU A 521 17.53 22.27 13.87
CA LEU A 521 18.45 21.26 13.32
C LEU A 521 18.58 21.34 11.79
N LEU A 522 17.51 21.69 11.07
CA LEU A 522 17.52 21.80 9.61
C LEU A 522 18.17 23.11 9.14
N HIS A 523 19.04 23.01 8.15
CA HIS A 523 19.67 24.18 7.51
C HIS A 523 18.69 24.97 6.61
N LYS A 524 17.70 24.30 6.01
CA LYS A 524 16.64 24.92 5.20
C LYS A 524 15.37 25.15 6.04
N ALA A 525 15.31 26.27 6.75
CA ALA A 525 14.16 26.66 7.59
C ALA A 525 12.81 26.74 6.83
N SER A 526 12.81 26.64 5.50
CA SER A 526 11.62 26.70 4.63
C SER A 526 11.06 25.32 4.22
N LEU A 527 11.71 24.20 4.54
CA LEU A 527 11.23 22.87 4.11
C LEU A 527 10.01 22.41 4.90
N VAL A 528 10.04 22.59 6.22
CA VAL A 528 8.97 22.17 7.14
C VAL A 528 8.53 23.37 7.98
N SER A 529 7.28 23.77 7.82
CA SER A 529 6.67 24.84 8.62
C SER A 529 6.06 24.31 9.91
N GLN A 530 5.47 23.12 9.87
CA GLN A 530 4.71 22.54 10.96
C GLN A 530 4.75 21.01 10.93
N VAL A 531 4.85 20.41 12.12
CA VAL A 531 4.65 18.98 12.37
C VAL A 531 3.32 18.81 13.09
N MET A 532 2.46 17.93 12.59
CA MET A 532 1.22 17.51 13.25
C MET A 532 1.27 16.03 13.62
N ILE A 533 0.58 15.68 14.71
CA ILE A 533 0.53 14.33 15.24
C ILE A 533 -0.94 13.91 15.36
N ASP A 534 -1.31 12.83 14.70
CA ASP A 534 -2.67 12.29 14.81
C ASP A 534 -2.94 11.78 16.25
N PRO A 535 -4.03 12.19 16.92
CA PRO A 535 -4.27 11.86 18.33
C PRO A 535 -4.65 10.40 18.59
N ALA A 536 -5.11 9.65 17.58
CA ALA A 536 -5.50 8.25 17.71
C ALA A 536 -4.31 7.32 17.43
N THR A 537 -3.61 7.59 16.32
CA THR A 537 -2.57 6.73 15.73
C THR A 537 -1.16 7.20 16.01
N PHE A 538 -0.97 8.46 16.45
CA PHE A 538 0.35 9.09 16.62
C PHE A 538 1.17 9.18 15.32
N ARG A 539 0.51 9.10 14.15
CA ARG A 539 1.14 9.31 12.85
C ARG A 539 1.64 10.75 12.73
N LEU A 540 2.83 10.90 12.16
CA LEU A 540 3.46 12.20 11.92
C LEU A 540 3.08 12.72 10.52
N ASP A 541 2.49 13.90 10.46
CA ASP A 541 2.19 14.60 9.20
C ASP A 541 2.99 15.91 9.15
N LEU A 542 3.74 16.13 8.06
CA LEU A 542 4.57 17.32 7.85
C LEU A 542 3.90 18.28 6.87
N TYR A 543 4.06 19.58 7.11
CA TYR A 543 3.57 20.64 6.22
C TYR A 543 4.67 21.60 5.83
N ASP A 544 4.68 22.04 4.58
CA ASP A 544 5.61 23.06 4.08
C ASP A 544 5.15 24.49 4.42
N THR A 545 5.92 25.50 4.01
CA THR A 545 5.58 26.93 4.25
C THR A 545 4.34 27.43 3.53
N GLU A 546 3.84 26.70 2.53
CA GLU A 546 2.62 27.01 1.78
C GLU A 546 1.39 26.28 2.36
N GLY A 547 1.59 25.41 3.36
CA GLY A 547 0.55 24.62 4.00
C GLY A 547 0.20 23.33 3.25
N ALA A 548 1.01 22.93 2.27
CA ALA A 548 0.83 21.67 1.56
C ALA A 548 1.42 20.49 2.36
N PRO A 549 0.79 19.30 2.32
CA PRO A 549 1.31 18.12 2.99
C PRO A 549 2.61 17.65 2.32
N LEU A 550 3.64 17.43 3.12
CA LEU A 550 4.95 16.93 2.69
C LEU A 550 5.10 15.47 3.12
N PRO A 551 5.10 14.51 2.18
CA PRO A 551 5.30 13.11 2.54
C PRO A 551 6.67 12.89 3.17
N ILE A 552 6.73 12.25 4.34
CA ILE A 552 8.01 11.94 5.04
C ILE A 552 8.95 11.16 4.12
N GLN A 553 8.41 10.30 3.26
CA GLN A 553 9.16 9.52 2.28
C GLN A 553 10.02 10.39 1.33
N SER A 554 9.60 11.63 1.05
CA SER A 554 10.31 12.58 0.18
C SER A 554 11.55 13.21 0.83
N LEU A 555 11.69 13.13 2.16
CA LEU A 555 12.87 13.60 2.87
C LEU A 555 14.10 12.75 2.56
N SER A 556 15.27 13.36 2.52
CA SER A 556 16.54 12.64 2.45
C SER A 556 16.79 11.81 3.71
N ALA A 557 17.68 10.83 3.62
CA ALA A 557 18.01 9.98 4.78
C ALA A 557 18.51 10.80 6.00
N GLY A 558 19.26 11.88 5.76
CA GLY A 558 19.73 12.77 6.83
C GLY A 558 18.60 13.59 7.44
N GLU A 559 17.69 14.14 6.62
CA GLU A 559 16.53 14.91 7.12
C GLU A 559 15.55 14.03 7.91
N LYS A 560 15.34 12.78 7.49
CA LYS A 560 14.57 11.78 8.25
C LYS A 560 15.17 11.53 9.63
N GLN A 561 16.50 11.40 9.70
CA GLN A 561 17.21 11.23 10.96
C GLN A 561 17.06 12.46 11.86
N LEU A 562 17.16 13.68 11.32
CA LEU A 562 16.94 14.91 12.08
C LEU A 562 15.48 15.04 12.57
N LEU A 563 14.50 14.61 11.78
CA LEU A 563 13.09 14.53 12.21
C LEU A 563 12.93 13.62 13.43
N ALA A 564 13.48 12.42 13.37
CA ALA A 564 13.41 11.48 14.49
C ALA A 564 14.15 12.01 15.73
N ILE A 565 15.34 12.62 15.57
CA ILE A 565 16.05 13.26 16.70
C ILE A 565 15.21 14.40 17.29
N SER A 566 14.60 15.25 16.46
CA SER A 566 13.74 16.35 16.91
C SER A 566 12.51 15.85 17.67
N PHE A 567 11.94 14.74 17.20
CA PHE A 567 10.82 14.08 17.85
C PHE A 567 11.20 13.51 19.21
N LEU A 568 12.33 12.80 19.30
CA LEU A 568 12.90 12.29 20.56
C LEU A 568 13.20 13.42 21.54
N TRP A 569 13.79 14.51 21.06
CA TRP A 569 14.09 15.69 21.88
C TRP A 569 12.81 16.37 22.41
N GLY A 570 11.78 16.47 21.55
CA GLY A 570 10.42 16.91 21.91
C GLY A 570 9.81 16.05 23.00
N LEU A 571 9.87 14.74 22.86
CA LEU A 571 9.35 13.80 23.86
C LEU A 571 10.10 13.90 25.19
N ALA A 572 11.43 13.94 25.15
CA ALA A 572 12.26 14.10 26.35
C ALA A 572 11.88 15.36 27.13
N ASN A 573 11.76 16.50 26.45
CA ASN A 573 11.44 17.78 27.09
C ASN A 573 9.97 17.91 27.51
N SER A 574 9.02 17.34 26.77
CA SER A 574 7.59 17.35 27.13
C SER A 574 7.23 16.38 28.26
N SER A 575 8.06 15.36 28.50
CA SER A 575 7.88 14.38 29.58
C SER A 575 7.94 14.99 30.98
N GLY A 576 8.68 16.10 31.14
CA GLY A 576 9.02 16.66 32.45
C GLY A 576 9.91 15.74 33.31
N ARG A 577 10.38 14.61 32.77
CA ARG A 577 11.29 13.67 33.44
C ARG A 577 12.74 13.97 33.04
N GLN A 578 13.61 14.13 34.04
CA GLN A 578 15.05 14.24 33.81
C GLN A 578 15.65 12.84 33.69
N LEU A 579 15.71 12.32 32.46
CA LEU A 579 16.22 10.99 32.10
C LEU A 579 17.57 11.10 31.36
N PRO A 580 18.58 10.30 31.72
CA PRO A 580 19.86 10.31 31.03
C PRO A 580 19.70 9.79 29.61
N VAL A 581 20.42 10.40 28.66
CA VAL A 581 20.42 10.01 27.25
C VAL A 581 21.76 9.35 26.94
N ALA A 582 21.75 8.22 26.25
CA ALA A 582 22.94 7.58 25.72
C ALA A 582 22.73 7.28 24.23
N ILE A 583 23.69 7.70 23.40
CA ILE A 583 23.60 7.65 21.95
C ILE A 583 24.80 6.89 21.40
N ASP A 584 24.55 5.77 20.73
CA ASP A 584 25.54 5.06 19.92
C ASP A 584 25.46 5.52 18.46
N THR A 585 26.63 5.75 17.85
CA THR A 585 26.79 6.20 16.45
C THR A 585 25.98 7.47 16.09
N PRO A 586 26.13 8.59 16.84
CA PRO A 586 25.21 9.73 16.81
C PRO A 586 25.13 10.49 15.48
N LEU A 587 26.16 10.44 14.63
CA LEU A 587 26.33 11.32 13.46
C LEU A 587 26.42 10.58 12.11
N GLY A 588 26.11 9.29 12.05
CA GLY A 588 26.16 8.52 10.80
C GLY A 588 25.28 9.11 9.70
N ARG A 589 25.74 9.10 8.43
CA ARG A 589 25.01 9.52 7.20
C ARG A 589 24.59 11.00 7.09
N LEU A 590 24.96 11.85 8.05
CA LEU A 590 24.71 13.30 8.00
C LEU A 590 25.84 14.04 7.26
N ASP A 591 25.49 15.13 6.58
CA ASP A 591 26.48 16.04 5.99
C ASP A 591 27.15 16.93 7.05
N SER A 592 28.17 17.69 6.64
CA SER A 592 28.95 18.54 7.55
C SER A 592 28.14 19.64 8.22
N GLU A 593 27.12 20.20 7.56
CA GLU A 593 26.31 21.28 8.14
C GLU A 593 25.36 20.76 9.22
N HIS A 594 24.62 19.67 8.92
CA HIS A 594 23.72 19.05 9.89
C HIS A 594 24.47 18.50 11.12
N ARG A 595 25.70 18.00 10.93
CA ARG A 595 26.57 17.55 12.04
C ARG A 595 26.93 18.70 12.98
N ASN A 596 27.24 19.88 12.45
CA ASN A 596 27.57 21.04 13.29
C ASN A 596 26.38 21.46 14.16
N HIS A 597 25.16 21.49 13.62
CA HIS A 597 23.97 21.86 14.41
C HIS A 597 23.69 20.86 15.54
N LEU A 598 23.90 19.56 15.31
CA LEU A 598 23.76 18.57 16.38
C LEU A 598 24.81 18.74 17.47
N VAL A 599 26.06 19.00 17.09
CA VAL A 599 27.18 19.21 18.02
C VAL A 599 26.98 20.47 18.85
N ASP A 600 26.59 21.57 18.21
CA ASP A 600 26.51 22.88 18.86
C ASP A 600 25.22 23.05 19.67
N SER A 601 24.11 22.44 19.22
CA SER A 601 22.80 22.70 19.81
C SER A 601 22.13 21.50 20.48
N TYR A 602 22.23 20.30 19.89
CA TYR A 602 21.52 19.13 20.42
C TYR A 602 22.28 18.46 21.56
N PHE A 603 23.51 17.98 21.36
CA PHE A 603 24.20 17.18 22.39
C PHE A 603 24.37 17.89 23.74
N PRO A 604 24.65 19.21 23.81
CA PRO A 604 24.74 19.89 25.09
C PRO A 604 23.40 20.07 25.81
N GLN A 605 22.28 19.97 25.09
CA GLN A 605 20.92 20.28 25.59
C GLN A 605 19.93 19.11 25.50
N ALA A 606 20.37 17.95 25.01
CA ALA A 606 19.51 16.78 24.82
C ALA A 606 18.99 16.23 26.15
N SER A 607 19.81 16.29 27.20
CA SER A 607 19.46 15.88 28.57
C SER A 607 20.42 16.51 29.59
N HIS A 608 20.10 16.40 30.88
CA HIS A 608 21.00 16.74 31.97
C HIS A 608 22.22 15.80 32.05
N GLN A 609 22.16 14.62 31.44
CA GLN A 609 23.29 13.70 31.26
C GLN A 609 23.23 13.08 29.85
N VAL A 610 24.31 13.20 29.09
CA VAL A 610 24.42 12.66 27.73
C VAL A 610 25.67 11.79 27.62
N ILE A 611 25.52 10.51 27.27
CA ILE A 611 26.63 9.59 27.02
C ILE A 611 26.73 9.40 25.50
N LEU A 612 27.81 9.89 24.89
CA LEU A 612 28.04 9.78 23.45
C LEU A 612 29.04 8.66 23.16
N LEU A 613 28.60 7.62 22.46
CA LEU A 613 29.43 6.53 21.97
C LEU A 613 29.68 6.76 20.47
N SER A 614 30.93 6.93 20.06
CA SER A 614 31.26 7.32 18.69
C SER A 614 32.52 6.67 18.14
N THR A 615 32.60 6.59 16.80
CA THR A 615 33.84 6.24 16.09
C THR A 615 34.66 7.49 15.74
N ASP A 616 35.92 7.26 15.36
CA ASP A 616 36.86 8.27 14.85
C ASP A 616 36.31 9.02 13.61
N THR A 617 35.48 8.35 12.81
CA THR A 617 34.85 8.95 11.63
C THR A 617 33.59 9.76 11.93
N GLU A 618 32.96 9.52 13.08
CA GLU A 618 31.67 10.12 13.48
C GLU A 618 31.82 11.37 14.32
N ILE A 619 32.81 11.47 15.22
CA ILE A 619 33.15 12.71 15.92
C ILE A 619 34.64 12.93 15.68
N ARG A 620 34.97 13.81 14.74
CA ARG A 620 36.34 14.10 14.33
C ARG A 620 36.91 15.19 15.22
N ALA A 621 38.19 15.51 15.02
CA ALA A 621 38.89 16.52 15.81
C ALA A 621 38.14 17.86 15.88
N GLU A 622 37.56 18.32 14.76
CA GLU A 622 36.80 19.58 14.72
C GLU A 622 35.57 19.55 15.63
N GLU A 623 34.78 18.47 15.62
CA GLU A 623 33.59 18.36 16.47
C GLU A 623 33.96 18.19 17.94
N VAL A 624 35.03 17.45 18.25
CA VAL A 624 35.55 17.33 19.62
C VAL A 624 36.00 18.70 20.14
N ASP A 625 36.75 19.46 19.34
CA ASP A 625 37.23 20.79 19.73
C ASP A 625 36.09 21.77 19.99
N ARG A 626 34.99 21.69 19.22
CA ARG A 626 33.76 22.46 19.50
C ARG A 626 33.14 22.08 20.83
N LEU A 627 32.98 20.79 21.12
CA LEU A 627 32.40 20.32 22.38
C LEU A 627 33.29 20.68 23.59
N ARG A 628 34.61 20.58 23.44
CA ARG A 628 35.60 21.02 24.44
C ARG A 628 35.54 22.53 24.62
N GLY A 629 35.48 23.30 23.53
CA GLY A 629 35.37 24.76 23.53
C GLY A 629 34.08 25.29 24.15
N ALA A 630 32.96 24.58 23.95
CA ALA A 630 31.69 24.85 24.61
C ALA A 630 31.70 24.46 26.11
N GLY A 631 32.73 23.77 26.58
CA GLY A 631 32.83 23.27 27.95
C GLY A 631 31.79 22.20 28.28
N ALA A 632 31.28 21.47 27.28
CA ALA A 632 30.17 20.53 27.46
C ALA A 632 30.62 19.14 27.93
N ILE A 633 31.88 18.76 27.68
CA ILE A 633 32.43 17.43 28.00
C ILE A 633 32.91 17.36 29.46
N SER A 634 32.31 16.46 30.22
CA SER A 634 32.72 16.12 31.58
C SER A 634 33.84 15.08 31.62
N ARG A 635 33.77 14.03 30.80
CA ARG A 635 34.73 12.91 30.81
C ARG A 635 34.91 12.33 29.42
N GLU A 636 36.11 11.82 29.16
CA GLU A 636 36.50 11.19 27.90
C GLU A 636 37.11 9.80 28.16
N TYR A 637 36.60 8.81 27.44
CA TYR A 637 37.08 7.43 27.46
C TYR A 637 37.33 6.92 26.06
N MET A 638 38.32 6.03 25.91
CA MET A 638 38.59 5.32 24.67
C MET A 638 38.57 3.81 24.92
N LEU A 639 37.91 3.10 24.02
CA LEU A 639 37.78 1.65 24.02
C LEU A 639 38.80 1.06 23.05
N GLU A 640 39.87 0.52 23.60
CA GLU A 640 40.93 -0.11 22.83
C GLU A 640 40.69 -1.62 22.75
N TYR A 641 40.32 -2.09 21.56
CA TYR A 641 40.20 -3.52 21.30
C TYR A 641 41.55 -4.09 20.85
N ASP A 642 42.10 -5.03 21.63
CA ASP A 642 43.28 -5.81 21.24
C ASP A 642 42.84 -7.04 20.43
N PRO A 643 43.17 -7.14 19.12
CA PRO A 643 42.79 -8.29 18.29
C PRO A 643 43.48 -9.59 18.70
N LYS A 644 44.68 -9.51 19.29
CA LYS A 644 45.45 -10.69 19.72
C LYS A 644 44.84 -11.28 20.99
N GLN A 645 44.52 -10.43 21.95
CA GLN A 645 43.88 -10.85 23.19
C GLN A 645 42.36 -10.97 23.05
N ARG A 646 41.73 -10.44 22.00
CA ARG A 646 40.27 -10.39 21.82
C ARG A 646 39.55 -9.76 23.02
N GLN A 647 40.16 -8.71 23.58
CA GLN A 647 39.66 -8.00 24.75
C GLN A 647 39.55 -6.50 24.45
N THR A 648 38.61 -5.84 25.10
CA THR A 648 38.51 -4.37 25.10
C THR A 648 38.99 -3.85 26.44
N ALA A 649 39.96 -2.93 26.42
CA ALA A 649 40.36 -2.14 27.58
C ALA A 649 39.72 -0.75 27.52
N VAL A 650 39.37 -0.19 28.68
CA VAL A 650 38.90 1.18 28.80
C VAL A 650 40.05 2.06 29.26
N VAL A 651 40.45 3.02 28.44
CA VAL A 651 41.52 3.99 28.76
C VAL A 651 40.94 5.40 28.83
N SER A 652 41.59 6.28 29.60
CA SER A 652 41.19 7.68 29.69
C SER A 652 41.68 8.47 28.47
N GLY A 653 40.83 9.36 27.95
CA GLY A 653 41.11 10.16 26.76
C GLY A 653 40.16 9.83 25.60
N TYR A 654 40.37 10.48 24.46
CA TYR A 654 39.63 10.25 23.21
C TYR A 654 40.62 10.15 22.05
N PHE A 655 40.15 9.85 20.83
CA PHE A 655 41.01 9.64 19.64
C PHE A 655 42.00 10.78 19.34
N TRP A 656 41.70 12.02 19.78
CA TRP A 656 42.42 13.26 19.43
C TRP A 656 42.84 14.09 20.64
#